data_AF-A0A848UG88-F1
#
_entry.id   AF-A0A848UG88-F1
#
_cell.length_a   1.000
_cell.length_b   1.000
_cell.length_c   1.000
_cell.angle_alpha   90.00
_cell.angle_beta   90.00
_cell.angle_gamma   90.00
#
_symmetry.space_group_name_H-M   'P 1'
#
loop_
_entity.id
_entity.type
_entity.pdbx_description
1 polymer ?
#
loop_
_entity_poly.entity_id
_entity_poly.type
_entity_poly.pdbx_seq_one_letter_code
_entity_poly.pdbx_strand_id
1 'polypeptide(L)'
;MKGLNMKQTNGLALGLLLSFAGVLPAVADDTEIFFGRSSDAFNSNPNILFVLDNSGSMNRKDDGFGNLTRMDRLKTAMSLLLDQSSSYNVGLMAFQGWNHGGVIRYPIGYLESDSEDLCNGICPDELIVARPDGGINDGAEHDTSKDVTLDAQTLVMANVIGTETTDTTGGTETTRTALAVADVSEYAPADGSALINYNNQASNRWFYDGVAGNGEGHFAYRFDNINIPAGATVTQARITFTQTSLANQPGNVSAYVRAEATPSPEAYPDGTNGTLSLAERRDPLRSTSTLIPWDPVPPDNSSGASADPTSGTTIDTPDLGSLLTELVSLPGWADGNSMSFLIDPFDSYSPAATDSREVYGSAAGIDQVPVLSYTFTEAPNPDLTTTTVVASSHVDEVTDQNTAGVSRNTGNALSELFYAGNTNEPRQLALRFDNIAIPVGAVIKTAYLTLSTAATTDIPAAATDWQYVDGSGSGSGVDPTSTSGPLDPTTDSTSTTSDTVSINLRAELSDLPDDYTVSTLDTRDYTTTFVNWDNVPATESTDVVSPNISSLVSAVTGLADWTSGDSLSLRLTAPEDHVNTATNLRRILTSTSTEKPQLLITWEPGSTTGSGEVATQTTAIRFSQVHVPPGAQIKSARIIFHSAEANDEATTLEITGEDSPSPLALQAVNNDLGGRSKTTARESWAVESWATIGTAYPTPDLSRIVQEITDIPEWCGGNAMTFFLSGTGQRIAVSADANPIKAPTLE
;
A
#
# COMPACT_ATOMS: atom_id res chain seq x y z
N MET A 1 -48.60 64.53 -59.02
CA MET A 1 -49.78 63.81 -58.49
C MET A 1 -49.56 62.31 -58.69
N LYS A 2 -49.80 61.54 -57.62
CA LYS A 2 -49.93 60.06 -57.58
C LYS A 2 -48.62 59.29 -57.84
N GLY A 3 -47.99 58.60 -56.89
CA GLY A 3 -48.51 58.04 -55.65
C GLY A 3 -49.08 56.64 -55.89
N LEU A 4 -48.54 55.69 -55.12
CA LEU A 4 -49.02 54.32 -54.88
C LEU A 4 -49.05 53.36 -56.09
N ASN A 5 -48.04 52.47 -56.15
CA ASN A 5 -48.22 51.01 -56.15
C ASN A 5 -46.90 50.31 -56.56
N MET A 6 -46.12 49.83 -55.59
CA MET A 6 -45.19 48.68 -55.69
C MET A 6 -44.27 48.64 -54.45
N LYS A 7 -44.81 48.34 -53.27
CA LYS A 7 -43.98 48.13 -52.06
C LYS A 7 -44.41 46.98 -51.15
N GLN A 8 -45.26 46.05 -51.61
CA GLN A 8 -45.70 44.91 -50.77
C GLN A 8 -45.17 43.54 -51.20
N THR A 9 -44.48 43.40 -52.32
CA THR A 9 -43.91 42.10 -52.75
C THR A 9 -42.42 41.90 -52.43
N ASN A 10 -41.67 42.98 -52.13
CA ASN A 10 -40.26 42.87 -51.73
C ASN A 10 -40.05 42.72 -50.21
N GLY A 11 -41.09 42.82 -49.39
CA GLY A 11 -40.99 42.64 -47.94
C GLY A 11 -40.95 41.17 -47.51
N LEU A 12 -41.65 40.29 -48.23
CA LEU A 12 -41.74 38.88 -47.85
C LEU A 12 -40.48 38.08 -48.23
N ALA A 13 -39.86 38.40 -49.37
CA ALA A 13 -38.63 37.74 -49.81
C ALA A 13 -37.39 38.21 -49.02
N LEU A 14 -37.36 39.47 -48.58
CA LEU A 14 -36.29 39.98 -47.70
C LEU A 14 -36.46 39.50 -46.26
N GLY A 15 -37.71 39.30 -45.80
CA GLY A 15 -38.02 38.72 -44.49
C GLY A 15 -37.62 37.25 -44.36
N LEU A 16 -37.80 36.44 -45.41
CA LEU A 16 -37.42 35.03 -45.39
C LEU A 16 -35.90 34.80 -45.49
N LEU A 17 -35.17 35.73 -46.12
CA LEU A 17 -33.70 35.72 -46.18
C LEU A 17 -33.05 36.23 -44.90
N LEU A 18 -33.67 37.17 -44.17
CA LEU A 18 -33.21 37.57 -42.83
C LEU A 18 -33.53 36.52 -41.74
N SER A 19 -34.57 35.70 -41.90
CA SER A 19 -34.86 34.64 -40.92
C SER A 19 -33.90 33.44 -40.99
N PHE A 20 -33.12 33.30 -42.06
CA PHE A 20 -32.11 32.23 -42.21
C PHE A 20 -30.67 32.67 -41.90
N ALA A 21 -30.42 33.96 -41.67
CA ALA A 21 -29.11 34.50 -41.30
C ALA A 21 -29.04 35.02 -39.84
N GLY A 22 -30.15 34.93 -39.09
CA GLY A 22 -30.28 35.46 -37.72
C GLY A 22 -30.22 34.42 -36.60
N VAL A 23 -29.78 33.19 -36.87
CA VAL A 23 -29.44 32.21 -35.83
C VAL A 23 -27.95 31.90 -35.95
N LEU A 24 -27.13 32.91 -35.73
CA LEU A 24 -25.87 32.64 -35.05
C LEU A 24 -26.27 32.39 -33.60
N PRO A 25 -25.81 31.30 -32.94
CA PRO A 25 -25.89 31.26 -31.50
C PRO A 25 -25.24 32.56 -31.02
N ALA A 26 -26.00 33.39 -30.31
CA ALA A 26 -25.36 34.31 -29.38
C ALA A 26 -24.55 33.40 -28.48
N VAL A 27 -23.23 33.37 -28.70
CA VAL A 27 -22.31 32.80 -27.74
C VAL A 27 -22.39 33.80 -26.60
N ALA A 28 -23.22 33.49 -25.61
CA ALA A 28 -23.09 34.11 -24.32
C ALA A 28 -21.70 33.67 -23.83
N ASP A 29 -20.81 34.65 -23.73
CA ASP A 29 -19.48 34.50 -23.14
C ASP A 29 -19.69 34.73 -21.64
N ASP A 30 -20.04 33.65 -20.94
CA ASP A 30 -20.71 33.68 -19.62
C ASP A 30 -19.77 34.01 -18.45
N THR A 31 -19.05 35.13 -18.52
CA THR A 31 -18.48 35.85 -17.36
C THR A 31 -18.20 37.33 -17.70
N GLU A 32 -19.19 38.22 -17.62
CA GLU A 32 -18.92 39.67 -17.62
C GLU A 32 -18.91 40.23 -16.19
N ILE A 33 -17.75 40.76 -15.77
CA ILE A 33 -17.59 41.42 -14.47
C ILE A 33 -17.73 42.93 -14.66
N PHE A 34 -18.80 43.52 -14.14
CA PHE A 34 -19.03 44.95 -14.17
C PHE A 34 -18.29 45.64 -13.02
N PHE A 35 -17.15 46.27 -13.31
CA PHE A 35 -16.46 47.12 -12.34
C PHE A 35 -16.99 48.56 -12.40
N GLY A 36 -17.57 49.03 -11.29
CA GLY A 36 -17.78 50.46 -11.07
C GLY A 36 -16.42 51.14 -10.92
N ARG A 37 -16.06 52.08 -11.81
CA ARG A 37 -14.81 52.84 -11.70
C ARG A 37 -14.88 53.83 -10.54
N SER A 38 -14.30 53.45 -9.41
CA SER A 38 -13.89 54.34 -8.32
C SER A 38 -12.37 54.22 -8.18
N SER A 39 -11.66 55.35 -8.06
CA SER A 39 -10.21 55.40 -7.87
C SER A 39 -9.75 54.85 -6.51
N ASP A 40 -10.69 54.49 -5.62
CA ASP A 40 -10.43 54.15 -4.22
C ASP A 40 -10.91 52.70 -3.89
N ALA A 41 -10.90 51.80 -4.88
CA ALA A 41 -11.43 50.43 -4.76
C ALA A 41 -10.76 49.56 -3.69
N PHE A 42 -9.51 49.87 -3.31
CA PHE A 42 -8.79 49.16 -2.24
C PHE A 42 -9.25 49.51 -0.81
N ASN A 43 -10.08 50.55 -0.62
CA ASN A 43 -10.58 50.98 0.69
C ASN A 43 -12.11 50.89 0.82
N SER A 44 -12.83 50.29 -0.14
CA SER A 44 -14.29 50.44 -0.23
C SER A 44 -15.10 49.15 -0.43
N ASN A 45 -14.51 47.97 -0.15
CA ASN A 45 -15.14 46.64 -0.16
C ASN A 45 -16.31 46.51 -1.17
N PRO A 46 -16.01 46.39 -2.48
CA PRO A 46 -17.05 46.43 -3.50
C PRO A 46 -18.09 45.31 -3.33
N ASN A 47 -19.36 45.61 -3.65
CA ASN A 47 -20.42 44.62 -3.66
C ASN A 47 -20.42 43.86 -4.99
N ILE A 48 -20.11 42.57 -4.96
CA ILE A 48 -20.10 41.66 -6.10
C ILE A 48 -21.30 40.72 -5.98
N LEU A 49 -22.20 40.77 -6.95
CA LEU A 49 -23.31 39.81 -7.06
C LEU A 49 -22.98 38.82 -8.17
N PHE A 50 -22.68 37.57 -7.81
CA PHE A 50 -22.53 36.51 -8.78
C PHE A 50 -23.90 36.01 -9.22
N VAL A 51 -24.15 36.05 -10.52
CA VAL A 51 -25.37 35.53 -11.11
C VAL A 51 -25.02 34.25 -11.86
N LEU A 52 -25.36 33.10 -11.27
CA LEU A 52 -25.05 31.80 -11.81
C LEU A 52 -26.13 31.33 -12.78
N ASP A 53 -25.71 30.89 -13.95
CA ASP A 53 -26.56 30.12 -14.84
C ASP A 53 -26.70 28.69 -14.34
N ASN A 54 -27.92 28.17 -14.40
CA ASN A 54 -28.25 26.77 -14.12
C ASN A 54 -28.96 26.13 -15.32
N SER A 55 -28.69 26.64 -16.53
CA SER A 55 -29.23 26.10 -17.77
C SER A 55 -28.66 24.71 -18.07
N GLY A 56 -29.33 23.97 -18.96
CA GLY A 56 -28.86 22.65 -19.40
C GLY A 56 -27.48 22.65 -20.08
N SER A 57 -26.96 23.82 -20.47
CA SER A 57 -25.60 23.95 -21.03
C SER A 57 -24.51 23.76 -19.97
N MET A 58 -24.82 24.00 -18.69
CA MET A 58 -23.89 23.83 -17.58
C MET A 58 -23.60 22.37 -17.21
N ASN A 59 -24.41 21.43 -17.74
CA ASN A 59 -24.16 19.99 -17.65
C ASN A 59 -23.24 19.47 -18.77
N ARG A 60 -22.79 20.33 -19.70
CA ARG A 60 -21.85 19.93 -20.76
C ARG A 60 -20.44 19.78 -20.19
N LYS A 61 -19.66 18.88 -20.79
CA LYS A 61 -18.23 18.71 -20.56
C LYS A 61 -17.47 19.43 -21.67
N ASP A 62 -16.37 20.08 -21.33
CA ASP A 62 -15.46 20.71 -22.29
C ASP A 62 -14.19 19.89 -22.43
N ASP A 63 -13.68 19.78 -23.65
CA ASP A 63 -12.45 19.04 -23.94
C ASP A 63 -11.25 19.63 -23.18
N GLY A 64 -10.42 18.76 -22.59
CA GLY A 64 -9.20 19.14 -21.85
C GLY A 64 -9.32 19.24 -20.32
N PHE A 65 -10.52 19.03 -19.74
CA PHE A 65 -10.75 19.14 -18.28
C PHE A 65 -11.34 17.88 -17.64
N GLY A 66 -11.06 16.71 -18.23
CA GLY A 66 -11.49 15.41 -17.71
C GLY A 66 -13.02 15.22 -17.70
N ASN A 67 -13.54 14.57 -16.66
CA ASN A 67 -14.95 14.17 -16.55
C ASN A 67 -15.86 15.22 -15.87
N LEU A 68 -15.34 16.40 -15.55
CA LEU A 68 -16.07 17.44 -14.82
C LEU A 68 -17.06 18.16 -15.74
N THR A 69 -18.27 18.42 -15.25
CA THR A 69 -19.22 19.30 -15.96
C THR A 69 -18.78 20.76 -15.84
N ARG A 70 -19.23 21.63 -16.75
CA ARG A 70 -19.02 23.09 -16.63
C ARG A 70 -19.51 23.63 -15.29
N MET A 71 -20.57 23.06 -14.72
CA MET A 71 -21.06 23.40 -13.38
C MET A 71 -20.09 22.98 -12.28
N ASP A 72 -19.48 21.81 -12.36
CA ASP A 72 -18.49 21.36 -11.37
C ASP A 72 -17.22 22.20 -11.45
N ARG A 73 -16.79 22.55 -12.66
CA ARG A 73 -15.69 23.49 -12.88
C ARG A 73 -16.00 24.88 -12.34
N LEU A 74 -17.21 25.39 -12.55
CA LEU A 74 -17.65 26.68 -12.03
C LEU A 74 -17.71 26.66 -10.50
N LYS A 75 -18.21 25.58 -9.88
CA LYS A 75 -18.20 25.41 -8.42
C LYS A 75 -16.79 25.37 -7.88
N THR A 76 -15.88 24.61 -8.49
CA THR A 76 -14.48 24.54 -8.07
C THR A 76 -13.79 25.90 -8.21
N ALA A 77 -13.95 26.57 -9.36
CA ALA A 77 -13.37 27.89 -9.59
C ALA A 77 -13.96 28.95 -8.66
N MET A 78 -15.26 28.89 -8.38
CA MET A 78 -15.93 29.84 -7.49
C MET A 78 -15.60 29.57 -6.02
N SER A 79 -15.49 28.30 -5.61
CA SER A 79 -14.99 27.94 -4.29
C SER A 79 -13.56 28.42 -4.12
N LEU A 80 -12.69 28.20 -5.10
CA LEU A 80 -11.32 28.70 -5.08
C LEU A 80 -11.29 30.24 -5.00
N LEU A 81 -12.09 30.92 -5.81
CA LEU A 81 -12.17 32.39 -5.85
C LEU A 81 -12.67 32.97 -4.53
N LEU A 82 -13.67 32.36 -3.88
CA LEU A 82 -14.21 32.81 -2.60
C LEU A 82 -13.29 32.47 -1.42
N ASP A 83 -12.56 31.36 -1.48
CA ASP A 83 -11.62 30.90 -0.45
C ASP A 83 -10.30 31.69 -0.51
N GLN A 84 -9.93 32.22 -1.68
CA GLN A 84 -8.71 33.03 -1.89
C GLN A 84 -8.92 34.55 -1.77
N SER A 85 -10.14 35.01 -1.46
CA SER A 85 -10.46 36.43 -1.53
C SER A 85 -10.87 37.06 -0.20
N SER A 86 -10.16 38.12 0.19
CA SER A 86 -10.56 39.04 1.24
C SER A 86 -10.94 40.42 0.65
N SER A 87 -11.68 41.25 1.40
CA SER A 87 -11.99 42.66 1.08
C SER A 87 -13.07 42.96 0.02
N TYR A 88 -14.07 42.09 -0.22
CA TYR A 88 -15.28 42.46 -0.98
C TYR A 88 -16.53 41.72 -0.47
N ASN A 89 -17.72 42.25 -0.74
CA ASN A 89 -18.99 41.66 -0.27
C ASN A 89 -19.61 40.82 -1.38
N VAL A 90 -20.03 39.59 -1.06
CA VAL A 90 -20.53 38.65 -2.07
C VAL A 90 -22.00 38.32 -1.84
N GLY A 91 -22.78 38.44 -2.91
CA GLY A 91 -24.10 37.82 -3.02
C GLY A 91 -24.13 36.75 -4.09
N LEU A 92 -25.03 35.77 -3.92
CA LEU A 92 -25.27 34.71 -4.89
C LEU A 92 -26.70 34.75 -5.40
N MET A 93 -26.86 34.85 -6.70
CA MET A 93 -28.12 34.72 -7.41
C MET A 93 -28.02 33.56 -8.39
N ALA A 94 -29.10 32.78 -8.55
CA ALA A 94 -29.15 31.71 -9.53
C ALA A 94 -30.45 31.79 -10.34
N PHE A 95 -30.36 31.53 -11.65
CA PHE A 95 -31.54 31.40 -12.51
C PHE A 95 -32.22 30.04 -12.31
N GLN A 96 -33.56 30.02 -12.22
CA GLN A 96 -34.33 28.80 -11.93
C GLN A 96 -34.90 28.11 -13.20
N GLY A 97 -34.12 28.05 -14.28
CA GLY A 97 -34.50 27.37 -15.52
C GLY A 97 -35.53 28.12 -16.38
N TRP A 98 -36.02 27.46 -17.45
CA TRP A 98 -36.60 28.08 -18.67
C TRP A 98 -37.88 28.95 -18.50
N ASN A 99 -38.43 29.12 -17.29
CA ASN A 99 -39.64 29.92 -17.04
C ASN A 99 -39.73 30.53 -15.63
N HIS A 100 -38.65 30.51 -14.84
CA HIS A 100 -38.64 31.10 -13.50
C HIS A 100 -37.60 32.22 -13.44
N GLY A 101 -37.92 33.32 -12.77
CA GLY A 101 -36.98 34.42 -12.56
C GLY A 101 -35.75 33.97 -11.75
N GLY A 102 -34.74 34.83 -11.66
CA GLY A 102 -33.59 34.55 -10.79
C GLY A 102 -33.95 34.71 -9.32
N VAL A 103 -33.47 33.79 -8.48
CA VAL A 103 -33.61 33.87 -7.03
C VAL A 103 -32.27 34.26 -6.43
N ILE A 104 -32.29 35.19 -5.48
CA ILE A 104 -31.14 35.44 -4.61
C ILE A 104 -31.04 34.24 -3.67
N ARG A 105 -30.03 33.39 -3.89
CA ARG A 105 -29.72 32.22 -3.06
C ARG A 105 -29.03 32.64 -1.78
N TYR A 106 -28.17 33.63 -1.90
CA TYR A 106 -27.48 34.25 -0.77
C TYR A 106 -27.51 35.78 -0.99
N PRO A 107 -28.16 36.56 -0.11
CA PRO A 107 -28.10 38.02 -0.22
C PRO A 107 -26.65 38.50 -0.11
N ILE A 108 -26.36 39.70 -0.63
CA ILE A 108 -25.02 40.29 -0.49
C ILE A 108 -24.77 40.47 1.01
N GLY A 109 -23.90 39.62 1.55
CA GLY A 109 -23.43 39.68 2.92
C GLY A 109 -22.12 40.46 2.95
N TYR A 110 -21.97 41.29 3.97
CA TYR A 110 -20.66 41.82 4.27
C TYR A 110 -19.83 40.68 4.87
N LEU A 111 -18.81 40.22 4.17
CA LEU A 111 -17.88 39.24 4.72
C LEU A 111 -17.20 39.80 5.99
N GLU A 112 -17.07 41.13 6.06
CA GLU A 112 -16.40 41.83 7.15
C GLU A 112 -17.34 42.51 8.18
N SER A 113 -18.63 42.78 7.90
CA SER A 113 -19.44 43.66 8.78
C SER A 113 -20.14 42.98 9.97
N ASP A 114 -19.87 41.70 10.22
CA ASP A 114 -20.08 41.13 11.55
C ASP A 114 -18.94 41.55 12.54
N SER A 115 -17.96 42.35 12.09
CA SER A 115 -16.84 42.85 12.90
C SER A 115 -16.97 44.29 13.44
N GLU A 116 -17.86 45.12 12.87
CA GLU A 116 -17.83 46.58 13.15
C GLU A 116 -18.47 46.96 14.50
N ASP A 117 -19.39 46.17 15.05
CA ASP A 117 -19.94 46.40 16.41
C ASP A 117 -18.98 45.94 17.54
N LEU A 118 -17.77 45.44 17.21
CA LEU A 118 -16.77 44.93 18.15
C LEU A 118 -15.48 45.77 18.25
N CYS A 119 -15.32 46.82 17.44
CA CYS A 119 -14.04 47.55 17.37
C CYS A 119 -13.98 48.74 18.33
N ASN A 120 -13.58 48.46 19.58
CA ASN A 120 -13.08 49.45 20.54
C ASN A 120 -11.56 49.27 20.76
N GLY A 121 -10.78 49.24 19.67
CA GLY A 121 -9.32 49.28 19.70
C GLY A 121 -8.56 47.95 19.51
N ILE A 122 -9.24 46.85 19.19
CA ILE A 122 -8.61 45.57 18.78
C ILE A 122 -9.43 45.04 17.59
N CYS A 123 -8.82 44.94 16.40
CA CYS A 123 -9.43 44.26 15.26
C CYS A 123 -9.59 42.77 15.60
N PRO A 124 -10.69 42.10 15.21
CA PRO A 124 -10.76 40.66 15.30
C PRO A 124 -9.67 40.01 14.46
N ASP A 125 -9.31 38.79 14.85
CA ASP A 125 -8.23 38.04 14.22
C ASP A 125 -8.64 37.64 12.81
N GLU A 126 -7.92 38.17 11.81
CA GLU A 126 -8.12 37.83 10.40
C GLU A 126 -7.41 36.50 10.10
N LEU A 127 -8.13 35.55 9.49
CA LEU A 127 -7.58 34.30 9.00
C LEU A 127 -7.22 34.47 7.52
N ILE A 128 -5.96 34.25 7.18
CA ILE A 128 -5.46 34.33 5.80
C ILE A 128 -5.21 32.92 5.31
N VAL A 129 -5.86 32.52 4.22
CA VAL A 129 -5.64 31.20 3.59
C VAL A 129 -4.92 31.39 2.26
N ALA A 130 -3.80 30.70 2.07
CA ALA A 130 -3.03 30.73 0.82
C ALA A 130 -2.69 29.31 0.34
N ARG A 131 -2.64 29.13 -0.99
CA ARG A 131 -2.34 27.84 -1.65
C ARG A 131 -1.29 28.05 -2.78
N PRO A 132 -0.52 27.01 -3.13
CA PRO A 132 0.41 27.06 -4.28
C PRO A 132 -0.36 27.04 -5.62
N ASP A 133 0.11 27.81 -6.60
CA ASP A 133 -0.50 27.94 -7.93
C ASP A 133 0.15 26.98 -8.97
N GLY A 134 0.07 25.66 -8.74
CA GLY A 134 0.61 24.61 -9.64
C GLY A 134 2.13 24.37 -9.56
N GLY A 135 2.67 23.46 -10.36
CA GLY A 135 3.96 22.77 -10.14
C GLY A 135 5.27 23.57 -10.16
N ILE A 136 5.26 24.87 -10.49
CA ILE A 136 6.41 25.76 -10.24
C ILE A 136 6.42 26.34 -8.83
N ASN A 137 5.42 26.01 -8.01
CA ASN A 137 5.23 26.51 -6.66
C ASN A 137 5.39 25.43 -5.60
N ASP A 138 5.68 24.20 -5.99
CA ASP A 138 6.03 23.12 -5.08
C ASP A 138 7.03 22.19 -5.76
N GLY A 139 7.96 21.64 -4.99
CA GLY A 139 9.03 20.84 -5.56
C GLY A 139 10.01 20.32 -4.53
N ALA A 140 10.93 19.47 -4.98
CA ALA A 140 11.96 18.88 -4.14
C ALA A 140 13.33 19.02 -4.78
N GLU A 141 14.34 19.29 -3.96
CA GLU A 141 15.75 19.28 -4.35
C GLU A 141 16.48 18.17 -3.62
N HIS A 142 17.19 17.33 -4.35
CA HIS A 142 18.07 16.34 -3.76
C HIS A 142 19.30 17.05 -3.17
N ASP A 143 19.56 16.87 -1.87
CA ASP A 143 20.56 17.68 -1.16
C ASP A 143 22.00 17.35 -1.61
N THR A 144 22.29 16.11 -2.04
CA THR A 144 23.59 15.72 -2.61
C THR A 144 23.74 16.03 -4.10
N SER A 145 22.84 15.57 -4.99
CA SER A 145 22.98 15.77 -6.45
C SER A 145 22.65 17.19 -6.91
N LYS A 146 21.91 17.93 -6.07
CA LYS A 146 21.36 19.26 -6.34
C LYS A 146 20.32 19.30 -7.45
N ASP A 147 19.82 18.16 -7.89
CA ASP A 147 18.79 18.12 -8.91
C ASP A 147 17.45 18.55 -8.31
N VAL A 148 16.77 19.45 -9.03
CA VAL A 148 15.46 19.97 -8.63
C VAL A 148 14.38 19.29 -9.46
N THR A 149 13.43 18.66 -8.77
CA THR A 149 12.23 18.09 -9.36
C THR A 149 11.05 19.00 -9.08
N LEU A 150 10.43 19.49 -10.16
CA LEU A 150 9.18 20.23 -10.16
C LEU A 150 8.09 19.37 -10.81
N ASP A 151 6.83 19.75 -10.66
CA ASP A 151 5.68 19.10 -11.29
C ASP A 151 5.44 17.62 -10.87
N ALA A 152 5.93 17.23 -9.69
CA ALA A 152 5.75 15.88 -9.16
C ALA A 152 4.29 15.66 -8.71
N GLN A 153 3.75 14.47 -8.94
CA GLN A 153 2.39 14.10 -8.48
C GLN A 153 2.30 13.94 -6.95
N THR A 154 3.44 13.84 -6.26
CA THR A 154 3.51 13.71 -4.81
C THR A 154 4.65 14.53 -4.25
N LEU A 155 4.43 15.15 -3.10
CA LEU A 155 5.44 15.87 -2.33
C LEU A 155 6.05 14.93 -1.31
N VAL A 156 7.20 14.34 -1.65
CA VAL A 156 8.02 13.63 -0.67
C VAL A 156 8.65 14.67 0.28
N MET A 157 8.81 14.35 1.56
CA MET A 157 9.43 15.19 2.58
C MET A 157 10.51 14.39 3.32
N ALA A 158 11.65 15.03 3.58
CA ALA A 158 12.88 14.47 4.18
C ALA A 158 13.65 13.47 3.29
N ASN A 159 13.44 12.16 3.43
CA ASN A 159 14.32 11.17 2.78
C ASN A 159 13.86 10.84 1.36
N VAL A 160 14.83 10.66 0.45
CA VAL A 160 14.62 10.07 -0.87
C VAL A 160 14.67 8.54 -0.71
N ILE A 161 13.56 7.83 -0.98
CA ILE A 161 13.67 6.43 -1.41
C ILE A 161 14.31 6.50 -2.79
N GLY A 162 15.47 5.87 -2.95
CA GLY A 162 16.22 5.89 -4.20
C GLY A 162 15.34 5.53 -5.39
N THR A 163 14.88 6.53 -6.13
CA THR A 163 15.01 6.51 -7.57
C THR A 163 16.44 6.90 -7.89
N GLU A 164 17.39 6.04 -7.50
CA GLU A 164 18.52 5.89 -8.40
C GLU A 164 17.89 5.49 -9.73
N THR A 165 17.99 6.37 -10.71
CA THR A 165 18.11 5.90 -12.08
C THR A 165 19.41 5.10 -12.10
N THR A 166 19.34 3.84 -11.65
CA THR A 166 20.32 2.86 -12.06
C THR A 166 20.29 2.95 -13.57
N ASP A 167 21.43 3.35 -14.13
CA ASP A 167 21.73 3.16 -15.53
C ASP A 167 21.51 1.67 -15.77
N THR A 168 20.30 1.33 -16.21
CA THR A 168 19.87 -0.04 -16.41
C THR A 168 20.85 -0.57 -17.42
N THR A 169 21.73 -1.44 -16.96
CA THR A 169 22.53 -2.26 -17.85
C THR A 169 21.50 -3.08 -18.62
N GLY A 170 21.13 -2.57 -19.79
CA GLY A 170 19.95 -2.98 -20.55
C GLY A 170 20.00 -4.46 -20.89
N GLY A 171 19.34 -5.26 -20.06
CA GLY A 171 18.75 -6.51 -20.50
C GLY A 171 17.66 -6.19 -21.53
N THR A 172 17.49 -7.04 -22.53
CA THR A 172 16.34 -6.89 -23.45
C THR A 172 15.06 -7.19 -22.67
N GLU A 173 14.19 -6.20 -22.53
CA GLU A 173 12.86 -6.41 -21.96
C GLU A 173 12.04 -7.33 -22.86
N THR A 174 11.44 -8.34 -22.25
CA THR A 174 10.54 -9.28 -22.92
C THR A 174 9.17 -9.20 -22.28
N THR A 175 8.16 -8.83 -23.07
CA THR A 175 6.76 -8.84 -22.65
C THR A 175 6.07 -10.12 -23.13
N ARG A 176 5.32 -10.76 -22.24
CA ARG A 176 4.51 -11.94 -22.53
C ARG A 176 3.13 -11.81 -21.88
N THR A 177 2.21 -12.66 -22.31
CA THR A 177 0.87 -12.77 -21.73
C THR A 177 0.51 -14.22 -21.44
N ALA A 178 -0.35 -14.43 -20.45
CA ALA A 178 -0.95 -15.72 -20.11
C ALA A 178 -2.44 -15.53 -19.85
N LEU A 179 -3.26 -16.47 -20.33
CA LEU A 179 -4.70 -16.48 -20.07
C LEU A 179 -4.99 -17.22 -18.76
N ALA A 180 -5.99 -16.77 -18.00
CA ALA A 180 -6.46 -17.49 -16.83
C ALA A 180 -7.02 -18.86 -17.25
N VAL A 181 -6.52 -19.93 -16.63
CA VAL A 181 -6.92 -21.31 -16.93
C VAL A 181 -7.99 -21.83 -15.97
N ALA A 182 -8.08 -21.23 -14.79
CA ALA A 182 -9.07 -21.55 -13.78
C ALA A 182 -9.34 -20.32 -12.91
N ASP A 183 -10.55 -20.26 -12.36
CA ASP A 183 -10.93 -19.31 -11.33
C ASP A 183 -11.80 -20.00 -10.27
N VAL A 184 -11.77 -19.47 -9.06
CA VAL A 184 -12.63 -19.93 -7.98
C VAL A 184 -13.09 -18.73 -7.15
N SER A 185 -14.32 -18.83 -6.63
CA SER A 185 -14.85 -17.92 -5.63
C SER A 185 -15.39 -18.67 -4.44
N GLU A 186 -15.16 -18.13 -3.24
CA GLU A 186 -15.54 -18.72 -1.96
C GLU A 186 -16.36 -17.71 -1.15
N TYR A 187 -17.50 -18.14 -0.61
CA TYR A 187 -18.39 -17.32 0.21
C TYR A 187 -18.75 -18.03 1.51
N ALA A 188 -18.83 -17.27 2.60
CA ALA A 188 -19.25 -17.77 3.92
C ALA A 188 -20.75 -17.57 4.13
N PRO A 189 -21.57 -18.63 4.29
CA PRO A 189 -23.00 -18.47 4.54
C PRO A 189 -23.33 -17.84 5.89
N ALA A 190 -24.39 -17.01 5.92
CA ALA A 190 -24.87 -16.34 7.14
C ALA A 190 -25.26 -17.29 8.29
N ASP A 191 -25.70 -18.50 7.92
CA ASP A 191 -26.26 -19.50 8.82
C ASP A 191 -25.19 -20.42 9.45
N GLY A 192 -23.91 -20.16 9.16
CA GLY A 192 -22.78 -20.97 9.63
C GLY A 192 -22.68 -22.33 8.96
N SER A 193 -23.37 -22.54 7.83
CA SER A 193 -23.19 -23.73 6.99
C SER A 193 -21.84 -23.70 6.26
N ALA A 194 -21.48 -24.81 5.61
CA ALA A 194 -20.20 -24.97 4.94
C ALA A 194 -20.01 -23.93 3.82
N LEU A 195 -18.76 -23.54 3.60
CA LEU A 195 -18.36 -22.57 2.56
C LEU A 195 -18.90 -22.97 1.18
N ILE A 196 -19.34 -21.97 0.42
CA ILE A 196 -19.86 -22.15 -0.94
C ILE A 196 -18.74 -21.81 -1.93
N ASN A 197 -18.40 -22.77 -2.79
CA ASN A 197 -17.38 -22.62 -3.81
C ASN A 197 -17.98 -22.65 -5.22
N TYR A 198 -17.66 -21.66 -6.05
CA TYR A 198 -17.95 -21.67 -7.48
C TYR A 198 -16.64 -21.68 -8.27
N ASN A 199 -16.49 -22.66 -9.14
CA ASN A 199 -15.27 -22.86 -9.93
C ASN A 199 -15.52 -22.61 -11.40
N ASN A 200 -14.51 -22.10 -12.11
CA ASN A 200 -14.46 -21.94 -13.55
C ASN A 200 -15.74 -21.26 -14.08
N GLN A 201 -16.06 -20.10 -13.53
CA GLN A 201 -17.30 -19.41 -13.87
C GLN A 201 -17.15 -18.67 -15.21
N ALA A 202 -18.27 -18.52 -15.93
CA ALA A 202 -18.30 -17.68 -17.13
C ALA A 202 -18.24 -16.18 -16.74
N SER A 203 -18.84 -15.82 -15.62
CA SER A 203 -18.71 -14.49 -15.00
C SER A 203 -18.57 -14.62 -13.48
N ASN A 204 -17.81 -13.69 -12.90
CA ASN A 204 -17.56 -13.59 -11.47
C ASN A 204 -18.08 -12.26 -10.97
N ARG A 205 -18.93 -12.31 -9.95
CA ARG A 205 -19.48 -11.14 -9.26
C ARG A 205 -18.75 -10.93 -7.94
N TRP A 206 -17.85 -9.96 -7.91
CA TRP A 206 -16.95 -9.72 -6.78
C TRP A 206 -17.68 -9.26 -5.52
N PHE A 207 -17.20 -9.82 -4.42
CA PHE A 207 -17.50 -9.58 -2.99
C PHE A 207 -18.94 -9.78 -2.51
N TYR A 208 -19.93 -9.69 -3.41
CA TYR A 208 -21.34 -9.98 -3.12
C TYR A 208 -21.94 -10.97 -4.14
N ASP A 209 -22.33 -12.16 -3.67
CA ASP A 209 -22.86 -13.26 -4.49
C ASP A 209 -24.31 -13.09 -4.95
N GLY A 210 -25.02 -12.06 -4.45
CA GLY A 210 -26.45 -11.87 -4.72
C GLY A 210 -27.39 -12.41 -3.64
N VAL A 211 -26.86 -13.00 -2.55
CA VAL A 211 -27.64 -13.53 -1.45
C VAL A 211 -27.45 -12.66 -0.20
N ALA A 212 -28.53 -12.06 0.29
CA ALA A 212 -28.47 -11.24 1.48
C ALA A 212 -28.13 -12.08 2.73
N GLY A 213 -27.09 -11.68 3.44
CA GLY A 213 -26.62 -12.32 4.68
C GLY A 213 -25.34 -13.13 4.53
N ASN A 214 -24.97 -13.56 3.31
CA ASN A 214 -23.67 -14.20 3.09
C ASN A 214 -22.53 -13.20 3.34
N GLY A 215 -21.44 -13.71 3.90
CA GLY A 215 -20.18 -13.00 4.07
C GLY A 215 -19.54 -12.64 2.74
N GLU A 216 -18.46 -11.87 2.82
CA GLU A 216 -17.73 -11.38 1.66
C GLU A 216 -17.17 -12.53 0.80
N GLY A 217 -17.20 -12.31 -0.51
CA GLY A 217 -16.64 -13.25 -1.48
C GLY A 217 -15.15 -13.08 -1.68
N HIS A 218 -14.39 -14.16 -1.64
CA HIS A 218 -12.96 -14.18 -2.01
C HIS A 218 -12.77 -14.83 -3.37
N PHE A 219 -11.80 -14.35 -4.16
CA PHE A 219 -11.57 -14.82 -5.52
C PHE A 219 -10.13 -15.24 -5.73
N ALA A 220 -9.91 -16.22 -6.59
CA ALA A 220 -8.59 -16.52 -7.12
C ALA A 220 -8.61 -16.82 -8.62
N TYR A 221 -7.53 -16.44 -9.30
CA TYR A 221 -7.32 -16.66 -10.73
C TYR A 221 -5.95 -17.32 -10.96
N ARG A 222 -5.97 -18.47 -11.64
CA ARG A 222 -4.78 -19.27 -11.94
C ARG A 222 -4.34 -19.03 -13.38
N PHE A 223 -3.04 -18.85 -13.57
CA PHE A 223 -2.39 -18.73 -14.87
C PHE A 223 -1.30 -19.80 -14.97
N ASP A 224 -1.33 -20.62 -16.02
CA ASP A 224 -0.34 -21.67 -16.26
C ASP A 224 0.66 -21.26 -17.34
N ASN A 225 1.82 -21.94 -17.37
CA ASN A 225 2.89 -21.72 -18.36
C ASN A 225 3.46 -20.30 -18.31
N ILE A 226 3.70 -19.77 -17.11
CA ILE A 226 4.33 -18.46 -16.93
C ILE A 226 5.79 -18.56 -17.31
N ASN A 227 6.15 -17.89 -18.40
CA ASN A 227 7.47 -18.00 -18.99
C ASN A 227 8.41 -16.92 -18.50
N ILE A 228 8.76 -16.98 -17.22
CA ILE A 228 9.76 -16.12 -16.60
C ILE A 228 10.91 -17.01 -16.10
N PRO A 229 12.13 -16.84 -16.62
CA PRO A 229 13.30 -17.56 -16.12
C PRO A 229 13.53 -17.30 -14.62
N ALA A 230 14.05 -18.29 -13.91
CA ALA A 230 14.42 -18.12 -12.50
C ALA A 230 15.45 -17.00 -12.34
N GLY A 231 15.20 -16.10 -11.38
CA GLY A 231 16.07 -14.93 -11.12
C GLY A 231 15.91 -13.77 -12.11
N ALA A 232 14.95 -13.79 -13.03
CA ALA A 232 14.65 -12.64 -13.89
C ALA A 232 14.02 -11.49 -13.09
N THR A 233 14.27 -10.25 -13.52
CA THR A 233 13.67 -9.05 -12.91
C THR A 233 12.37 -8.72 -13.62
N VAL A 234 11.25 -8.75 -12.90
CA VAL A 234 9.95 -8.34 -13.46
C VAL A 234 9.82 -6.83 -13.34
N THR A 235 9.76 -6.14 -14.47
CA THR A 235 9.70 -4.67 -14.51
C THR A 235 8.26 -4.14 -14.47
N GLN A 236 7.30 -4.95 -14.94
CA GLN A 236 5.88 -4.61 -14.89
C GLN A 236 5.03 -5.88 -14.95
N ALA A 237 3.92 -5.93 -14.21
CA ALA A 237 2.92 -6.96 -14.38
C ALA A 237 1.51 -6.43 -14.09
N ARG A 238 0.49 -6.92 -14.82
CA ARG A 238 -0.91 -6.57 -14.55
C ARG A 238 -1.83 -7.68 -14.99
N ILE A 239 -2.98 -7.80 -14.34
CA ILE A 239 -4.09 -8.63 -14.82
C ILE A 239 -5.15 -7.72 -15.43
N THR A 240 -5.50 -8.01 -16.67
CA THR A 240 -6.58 -7.34 -17.40
C THR A 240 -7.84 -8.20 -17.30
N PHE A 241 -8.91 -7.66 -16.73
CA PHE A 241 -10.23 -8.29 -16.68
C PHE A 241 -11.16 -7.65 -17.71
N THR A 242 -12.01 -8.45 -18.34
CA THR A 242 -13.06 -7.95 -19.24
C THR A 242 -14.37 -7.80 -18.47
N GLN A 243 -14.99 -6.63 -18.56
CA GLN A 243 -16.28 -6.36 -17.91
C GLN A 243 -17.45 -7.00 -18.66
N THR A 244 -18.47 -7.47 -17.94
CA THR A 244 -19.70 -8.04 -18.52
C THR A 244 -20.68 -6.94 -18.99
N SER A 245 -21.28 -6.19 -18.08
CA SER A 245 -22.15 -5.01 -18.35
C SER A 245 -22.09 -4.00 -17.21
N LEU A 246 -22.30 -2.69 -17.47
CA LEU A 246 -22.28 -1.65 -16.42
C LEU A 246 -23.50 -1.71 -15.50
N ALA A 247 -24.63 -2.26 -15.96
CA ALA A 247 -25.79 -2.49 -15.11
C ALA A 247 -25.45 -3.40 -13.90
N ASN A 248 -24.41 -4.22 -14.05
CA ASN A 248 -23.92 -5.14 -13.02
C ASN A 248 -22.64 -4.65 -12.32
N GLN A 249 -22.25 -3.37 -12.52
CA GLN A 249 -21.12 -2.74 -11.82
C GLN A 249 -21.57 -1.61 -10.87
N PRO A 250 -22.55 -1.76 -9.95
CA PRO A 250 -22.94 -0.68 -9.04
C PRO A 250 -21.95 -0.48 -7.87
N GLY A 251 -21.97 0.70 -7.23
CA GLY A 251 -21.24 1.06 -6.01
C GLY A 251 -19.72 1.13 -6.09
N ASN A 252 -19.07 1.45 -4.96
CA ASN A 252 -17.62 1.53 -4.89
C ASN A 252 -17.03 0.21 -4.38
N VAL A 253 -16.01 -0.30 -5.07
CA VAL A 253 -15.38 -1.57 -4.73
C VAL A 253 -13.89 -1.33 -4.61
N SER A 254 -13.30 -1.79 -3.53
CA SER A 254 -11.87 -1.69 -3.25
C SER A 254 -11.37 -3.10 -2.92
N ALA A 255 -10.24 -3.48 -3.51
CA ALA A 255 -9.72 -4.82 -3.42
C ALA A 255 -8.22 -4.82 -3.13
N TYR A 256 -7.73 -5.86 -2.47
CA TYR A 256 -6.32 -6.18 -2.43
C TYR A 256 -6.00 -7.29 -3.41
N VAL A 257 -4.85 -7.19 -4.08
CA VAL A 257 -4.27 -8.25 -4.90
C VAL A 257 -3.05 -8.80 -4.19
N ARG A 258 -3.01 -10.11 -4.01
CA ARG A 258 -1.85 -10.89 -3.54
C ARG A 258 -1.69 -12.15 -4.38
N ALA A 259 -0.65 -12.94 -4.18
CA ALA A 259 -0.50 -14.24 -4.84
C ALA A 259 -0.18 -15.35 -3.85
N GLU A 260 -0.40 -16.61 -4.22
CA GLU A 260 0.07 -17.76 -3.42
C GLU A 260 1.61 -17.87 -3.54
N ALA A 261 2.31 -17.89 -2.41
CA ALA A 261 3.76 -17.95 -2.32
C ALA A 261 4.30 -19.37 -2.53
N THR A 262 3.92 -20.01 -3.64
CA THR A 262 4.35 -21.35 -4.03
C THR A 262 4.77 -21.37 -5.51
N PRO A 263 5.87 -22.04 -5.87
CA PRO A 263 6.33 -22.11 -7.25
C PRO A 263 5.39 -22.90 -8.15
N SER A 264 4.52 -23.75 -7.60
CA SER A 264 3.53 -24.51 -8.35
C SER A 264 2.25 -24.65 -7.53
N PRO A 265 1.34 -23.66 -7.59
CA PRO A 265 0.05 -23.73 -6.90
C PRO A 265 -0.71 -25.02 -7.24
N GLU A 266 -1.43 -25.58 -6.27
CA GLU A 266 -2.34 -26.71 -6.49
C GLU A 266 -3.59 -26.25 -7.24
N ALA A 267 -4.31 -27.19 -7.87
CA ALA A 267 -5.61 -26.89 -8.49
C ALA A 267 -6.60 -26.33 -7.46
N TYR A 268 -7.53 -25.48 -7.91
CA TYR A 268 -8.55 -24.93 -7.02
C TYR A 268 -9.54 -25.99 -6.53
N PRO A 269 -10.11 -25.80 -5.33
CA PRO A 269 -11.01 -26.79 -4.71
C PRO A 269 -12.28 -26.97 -5.54
N ASP A 270 -12.45 -28.16 -6.11
CA ASP A 270 -13.64 -28.51 -6.91
C ASP A 270 -14.74 -29.21 -6.09
N GLY A 271 -14.57 -29.28 -4.77
CA GLY A 271 -15.45 -29.98 -3.83
C GLY A 271 -15.20 -31.49 -3.74
N THR A 272 -14.27 -32.04 -4.53
CA THR A 272 -13.94 -33.48 -4.57
C THR A 272 -12.45 -33.79 -4.56
N ASN A 273 -11.60 -32.85 -4.96
CA ASN A 273 -10.15 -33.00 -5.12
C ASN A 273 -9.34 -32.85 -3.82
N GLY A 274 -9.97 -32.42 -2.71
CA GLY A 274 -9.32 -32.33 -1.40
C GLY A 274 -8.18 -31.31 -1.30
N THR A 275 -8.11 -30.35 -2.23
CA THR A 275 -7.09 -29.29 -2.24
C THR A 275 -7.44 -28.16 -1.26
N LEU A 276 -6.46 -27.31 -0.95
CA LEU A 276 -6.64 -26.15 -0.05
C LEU A 276 -7.79 -25.23 -0.48
N SER A 277 -8.60 -24.81 0.51
CA SER A 277 -9.63 -23.78 0.41
C SER A 277 -9.04 -22.40 0.09
N LEU A 278 -9.87 -21.43 -0.31
CA LEU A 278 -9.39 -20.06 -0.50
C LEU A 278 -8.98 -19.42 0.82
N ALA A 279 -9.73 -19.68 1.91
CA ALA A 279 -9.35 -19.26 3.25
C ALA A 279 -7.93 -19.71 3.64
N GLU A 280 -7.57 -20.97 3.39
CA GLU A 280 -6.22 -21.49 3.69
C GLU A 280 -5.13 -20.90 2.78
N ARG A 281 -5.45 -20.61 1.52
CA ARG A 281 -4.51 -19.99 0.56
C ARG A 281 -4.24 -18.52 0.84
N ARG A 282 -5.19 -17.83 1.48
CA ARG A 282 -5.09 -16.43 1.91
C ARG A 282 -4.27 -16.22 3.19
N ASP A 283 -3.91 -17.31 3.88
CA ASP A 283 -3.06 -17.23 5.07
C ASP A 283 -1.77 -16.44 4.72
N PRO A 284 -1.39 -15.41 5.51
CA PRO A 284 -0.14 -14.67 5.30
C PRO A 284 1.11 -15.55 5.23
N LEU A 285 1.07 -16.78 5.76
CA LEU A 285 2.16 -17.76 5.67
C LEU A 285 2.22 -18.46 4.30
N ARG A 286 1.12 -18.47 3.54
CA ARG A 286 0.98 -19.15 2.25
C ARG A 286 0.82 -18.21 1.07
N SER A 287 0.66 -16.92 1.34
CA SER A 287 0.55 -15.87 0.33
C SER A 287 1.77 -14.95 0.35
N THR A 288 1.93 -14.18 -0.72
CA THR A 288 2.98 -13.16 -0.83
C THR A 288 2.87 -12.17 0.31
N SER A 289 4.02 -11.78 0.84
CA SER A 289 4.12 -10.78 1.90
C SER A 289 3.67 -9.39 1.42
N THR A 290 3.86 -9.12 0.13
CA THR A 290 3.41 -7.90 -0.52
C THR A 290 1.91 -7.96 -0.82
N LEU A 291 1.19 -6.89 -0.44
CA LEU A 291 -0.24 -6.71 -0.67
C LEU A 291 -0.46 -5.44 -1.50
N ILE A 292 -1.04 -5.57 -2.70
CA ILE A 292 -1.23 -4.43 -3.61
C ILE A 292 -2.67 -3.90 -3.48
N PRO A 293 -2.90 -2.67 -3.01
CA PRO A 293 -4.24 -2.07 -2.95
C PRO A 293 -4.72 -1.65 -4.34
N TRP A 294 -5.97 -1.98 -4.65
CA TRP A 294 -6.71 -1.59 -5.83
C TRP A 294 -7.96 -0.82 -5.42
N ASP A 295 -7.82 0.50 -5.26
CA ASP A 295 -8.86 1.37 -4.74
C ASP A 295 -8.98 2.70 -5.53
N PRO A 296 -10.14 3.00 -6.15
CA PRO A 296 -11.27 2.11 -6.37
C PRO A 296 -11.03 1.16 -7.56
N VAL A 297 -11.57 -0.05 -7.50
CA VAL A 297 -11.70 -0.96 -8.65
C VAL A 297 -12.63 -0.30 -9.67
N PRO A 298 -12.16 0.01 -10.90
CA PRO A 298 -13.00 0.62 -11.93
C PRO A 298 -14.20 -0.27 -12.29
N PRO A 299 -15.37 0.31 -12.66
CA PRO A 299 -15.64 1.73 -12.87
C PRO A 299 -16.19 2.41 -11.60
N ASP A 300 -15.77 3.65 -11.33
CA ASP A 300 -16.37 4.47 -10.27
C ASP A 300 -17.73 5.01 -10.74
N ASN A 301 -18.80 4.56 -10.08
CA ASN A 301 -20.19 4.89 -10.40
C ASN A 301 -20.86 5.81 -9.35
N SER A 302 -20.06 6.41 -8.45
CA SER A 302 -20.52 7.28 -7.35
C SER A 302 -21.34 8.50 -7.79
N SER A 303 -21.40 8.80 -9.09
CA SER A 303 -22.10 9.97 -9.67
C SER A 303 -23.37 9.66 -10.49
N GLY A 304 -23.80 8.40 -10.59
CA GLY A 304 -25.08 8.04 -11.22
C GLY A 304 -25.10 8.04 -12.75
N ALA A 305 -25.46 6.89 -13.32
CA ALA A 305 -25.78 6.60 -14.72
C ALA A 305 -24.71 6.96 -15.78
N SER A 306 -23.70 6.09 -15.92
CA SER A 306 -22.91 5.94 -17.15
C SER A 306 -23.71 5.17 -18.21
N ALA A 307 -23.54 5.52 -19.49
CA ALA A 307 -24.02 4.73 -20.62
C ALA A 307 -23.38 3.33 -20.62
N ASP A 308 -24.12 2.31 -21.11
CA ASP A 308 -23.67 0.91 -21.21
C ASP A 308 -22.25 0.79 -21.79
N PRO A 309 -21.38 -0.09 -21.25
CA PRO A 309 -20.06 -0.27 -21.79
C PRO A 309 -20.25 -0.91 -23.16
N THR A 310 -19.57 -0.38 -24.16
CA THR A 310 -19.42 -1.13 -25.42
C THR A 310 -18.79 -2.48 -25.07
N SER A 311 -19.32 -3.57 -25.63
CA SER A 311 -18.79 -4.93 -25.46
C SER A 311 -17.26 -4.92 -25.58
N GLY A 312 -16.56 -5.44 -24.56
CA GLY A 312 -15.09 -5.48 -24.52
C GLY A 312 -14.40 -4.36 -23.73
N THR A 313 -15.08 -3.67 -22.80
CA THR A 313 -14.42 -2.74 -21.87
C THR A 313 -13.60 -3.52 -20.86
N THR A 314 -12.33 -3.14 -20.66
CA THR A 314 -11.39 -3.83 -19.78
C THR A 314 -11.04 -2.99 -18.55
N ILE A 315 -10.66 -3.68 -17.46
CA ILE A 315 -10.09 -3.07 -16.26
C ILE A 315 -8.76 -3.75 -15.96
N ASP A 316 -7.75 -2.94 -15.66
CA ASP A 316 -6.42 -3.42 -15.30
C ASP A 316 -6.24 -3.31 -13.79
N THR A 317 -5.58 -4.30 -13.20
CA THR A 317 -5.02 -4.17 -11.85
C THR A 317 -3.96 -3.06 -11.81
N PRO A 318 -3.62 -2.54 -10.61
CA PRO A 318 -2.35 -1.86 -10.39
C PRO A 318 -1.16 -2.74 -10.77
N ASP A 319 0.03 -2.16 -10.77
CA ASP A 319 1.25 -2.92 -11.09
C ASP A 319 1.52 -4.01 -10.04
N LEU A 320 1.70 -5.24 -10.52
CA LEU A 320 1.93 -6.45 -9.76
C LEU A 320 3.40 -6.92 -9.88
N GLY A 321 4.29 -6.11 -10.48
CA GLY A 321 5.69 -6.50 -10.75
C GLY A 321 6.44 -6.97 -9.50
N SER A 322 6.18 -6.36 -8.34
CA SER A 322 6.74 -6.78 -7.05
C SER A 322 6.26 -8.17 -6.62
N LEU A 323 4.98 -8.51 -6.83
CA LEU A 323 4.43 -9.84 -6.55
C LEU A 323 5.11 -10.90 -7.41
N LEU A 324 5.21 -10.66 -8.72
CA LEU A 324 5.85 -11.63 -9.61
C LEU A 324 7.35 -11.76 -9.30
N THR A 325 8.02 -10.68 -8.91
CA THR A 325 9.43 -10.72 -8.46
C THR A 325 9.61 -11.59 -7.22
N GLU A 326 8.69 -11.52 -6.25
CA GLU A 326 8.67 -12.42 -5.09
C GLU A 326 8.49 -13.88 -5.52
N LEU A 327 7.53 -14.16 -6.42
CA LEU A 327 7.24 -15.52 -6.89
C LEU A 327 8.37 -16.17 -7.69
N VAL A 328 9.01 -15.44 -8.60
CA VAL A 328 10.11 -15.97 -9.44
C VAL A 328 11.40 -16.19 -8.65
N SER A 329 11.46 -15.65 -7.42
CA SER A 329 12.55 -15.83 -6.46
C SER A 329 12.33 -17.04 -5.54
N LEU A 330 11.18 -17.73 -5.63
CA LEU A 330 10.88 -18.90 -4.81
C LEU A 330 11.82 -20.09 -5.13
N PRO A 331 12.28 -20.84 -4.12
CA PRO A 331 12.93 -22.12 -4.35
C PRO A 331 12.04 -23.05 -5.18
N GLY A 332 12.59 -23.63 -6.24
CA GLY A 332 11.84 -24.50 -7.15
C GLY A 332 11.05 -23.77 -8.24
N TRP A 333 11.14 -22.44 -8.32
CA TRP A 333 10.63 -21.71 -9.49
C TRP A 333 11.37 -22.14 -10.77
N ALA A 334 10.60 -22.42 -11.83
CA ALA A 334 11.12 -22.75 -13.15
C ALA A 334 10.28 -22.08 -14.25
N ASP A 335 10.90 -21.84 -15.40
CA ASP A 335 10.22 -21.36 -16.60
C ASP A 335 9.08 -22.32 -16.97
N GLY A 336 7.85 -21.80 -17.07
CA GLY A 336 6.64 -22.57 -17.35
C GLY A 336 5.81 -22.92 -16.12
N ASN A 337 6.22 -22.52 -14.92
CA ASN A 337 5.44 -22.70 -13.71
C ASN A 337 4.11 -21.92 -13.73
N SER A 338 3.20 -22.28 -12.82
CA SER A 338 1.90 -21.62 -12.67
C SER A 338 1.94 -20.55 -11.58
N MET A 339 1.08 -19.53 -11.69
CA MET A 339 0.84 -18.54 -10.64
C MET A 339 -0.65 -18.49 -10.29
N SER A 340 -0.95 -18.23 -9.03
CA SER A 340 -2.32 -18.07 -8.53
C SER A 340 -2.43 -16.74 -7.81
N PHE A 341 -3.31 -15.86 -8.30
CA PHE A 341 -3.55 -14.53 -7.73
C PHE A 341 -4.85 -14.53 -6.97
N LEU A 342 -4.83 -13.98 -5.76
CA LEU A 342 -5.94 -13.86 -4.84
C LEU A 342 -6.44 -12.41 -4.85
N ILE A 343 -7.75 -12.23 -4.99
CA ILE A 343 -8.41 -10.92 -4.96
C ILE A 343 -9.37 -10.90 -3.77
N ASP A 344 -9.06 -10.04 -2.81
CA ASP A 344 -9.76 -9.89 -1.54
C ASP A 344 -10.38 -8.50 -1.41
N PRO A 345 -11.51 -8.32 -0.72
CA PRO A 345 -11.98 -6.99 -0.39
C PRO A 345 -11.11 -6.34 0.70
N PHE A 346 -11.23 -5.03 0.88
CA PHE A 346 -10.63 -4.35 2.03
C PHE A 346 -11.27 -4.84 3.35
N ASP A 347 -10.50 -4.83 4.45
CA ASP A 347 -10.92 -5.39 5.75
C ASP A 347 -12.20 -4.76 6.35
N SER A 348 -12.56 -3.54 5.91
CA SER A 348 -13.77 -2.83 6.33
C SER A 348 -14.98 -3.04 5.41
N TYR A 349 -14.86 -3.88 4.39
CA TYR A 349 -15.93 -4.13 3.43
C TYR A 349 -17.08 -4.92 4.05
N SER A 350 -18.30 -4.49 3.79
CA SER A 350 -19.52 -5.21 4.17
C SER A 350 -20.30 -5.56 2.90
N PRO A 351 -20.68 -6.83 2.69
CA PRO A 351 -21.37 -7.25 1.47
C PRO A 351 -22.69 -6.50 1.27
N ALA A 352 -22.76 -5.73 0.18
CA ALA A 352 -23.95 -4.98 -0.18
C ALA A 352 -24.27 -5.16 -1.67
N ALA A 353 -25.55 -5.33 -1.99
CA ALA A 353 -26.01 -5.40 -3.38
C ALA A 353 -25.70 -4.14 -4.20
N THR A 354 -25.40 -3.04 -3.49
CA THR A 354 -25.02 -1.76 -4.06
C THR A 354 -23.59 -1.72 -4.54
N ASP A 355 -22.67 -2.55 -4.03
CA ASP A 355 -21.22 -2.45 -4.28
C ASP A 355 -20.69 -3.74 -4.91
N SER A 356 -20.76 -3.82 -6.23
CA SER A 356 -20.48 -5.04 -6.98
C SER A 356 -19.66 -4.76 -8.25
N ARG A 357 -18.77 -5.70 -8.57
CA ARG A 357 -18.05 -5.73 -9.85
C ARG A 357 -18.27 -7.09 -10.52
N GLU A 358 -18.77 -7.11 -11.75
CA GLU A 358 -18.96 -8.36 -12.50
C GLU A 358 -18.04 -8.46 -13.72
N VAL A 359 -17.06 -9.34 -13.64
CA VAL A 359 -16.07 -9.57 -14.71
C VAL A 359 -16.26 -10.95 -15.33
N TYR A 360 -15.77 -11.15 -16.55
CA TYR A 360 -15.70 -12.49 -17.13
C TYR A 360 -14.68 -13.36 -16.37
N GLY A 361 -15.02 -14.63 -16.16
CA GLY A 361 -14.16 -15.62 -15.53
C GLY A 361 -13.37 -16.47 -16.54
N SER A 362 -12.71 -17.52 -16.07
CA SER A 362 -11.86 -18.39 -16.89
C SER A 362 -12.64 -19.24 -17.90
N ALA A 363 -13.94 -19.49 -17.66
CA ALA A 363 -14.79 -20.23 -18.60
C ALA A 363 -15.49 -19.35 -19.65
N ALA A 364 -15.13 -18.06 -19.73
CA ALA A 364 -15.62 -17.16 -20.76
C ALA A 364 -15.05 -17.48 -22.17
N GLY A 365 -15.53 -16.77 -23.20
CA GLY A 365 -14.93 -16.85 -24.53
C GLY A 365 -13.47 -16.38 -24.50
N ILE A 366 -12.60 -16.95 -25.35
CA ILE A 366 -11.15 -16.73 -25.30
C ILE A 366 -10.73 -15.25 -25.33
N ASP A 367 -11.51 -14.38 -25.99
CA ASP A 367 -11.25 -12.93 -26.06
C ASP A 367 -11.72 -12.15 -24.82
N GLN A 368 -12.30 -12.83 -23.82
CA GLN A 368 -12.91 -12.25 -22.62
C GLN A 368 -12.30 -12.78 -21.32
N VAL A 369 -11.53 -13.88 -21.39
CA VAL A 369 -10.85 -14.49 -20.25
C VAL A 369 -9.84 -13.50 -19.65
N PRO A 370 -9.67 -13.44 -18.31
CA PRO A 370 -8.65 -12.61 -17.68
C PRO A 370 -7.24 -12.89 -18.23
N VAL A 371 -6.47 -11.83 -18.48
CA VAL A 371 -5.14 -11.91 -19.10
C VAL A 371 -4.10 -11.35 -18.16
N LEU A 372 -3.12 -12.15 -17.75
CA LEU A 372 -1.91 -11.68 -17.10
C LEU A 372 -0.93 -11.20 -18.16
N SER A 373 -0.53 -9.93 -18.11
CA SER A 373 0.54 -9.35 -18.93
C SER A 373 1.73 -9.05 -18.04
N TYR A 374 2.92 -9.49 -18.43
CA TYR A 374 4.14 -9.29 -17.64
C TYR A 374 5.33 -8.97 -18.55
N THR A 375 6.18 -8.06 -18.07
CA THR A 375 7.44 -7.65 -18.70
C THR A 375 8.58 -7.94 -17.74
N PHE A 376 9.62 -8.58 -18.26
CA PHE A 376 10.81 -8.91 -17.47
C PHE A 376 12.09 -8.71 -18.26
N THR A 377 13.21 -8.59 -17.55
CA THR A 377 14.56 -8.69 -18.12
C THR A 377 15.21 -9.99 -17.66
N GLU A 378 15.93 -10.67 -18.55
CA GLU A 378 16.69 -11.88 -18.22
C GLU A 378 17.93 -11.60 -17.35
N ALA A 379 18.19 -10.33 -17.02
CA ALA A 379 19.22 -9.95 -16.07
C ALA A 379 18.68 -10.11 -14.64
N PRO A 380 19.46 -10.75 -13.73
CA PRO A 380 19.22 -10.64 -12.30
C PRO A 380 19.11 -9.17 -11.91
N ASN A 381 18.15 -8.85 -11.04
CA ASN A 381 18.00 -7.48 -10.54
C ASN A 381 19.34 -7.08 -9.93
N PRO A 382 20.03 -6.02 -10.42
CA PRO A 382 21.33 -5.63 -9.86
C PRO A 382 21.26 -5.35 -8.36
N ASP A 383 20.06 -5.04 -7.85
CA ASP A 383 19.82 -4.66 -6.46
C ASP A 383 19.43 -5.87 -5.59
N LEU A 384 19.06 -7.02 -6.16
CA LEU A 384 18.74 -8.24 -5.39
C LEU A 384 19.88 -9.24 -5.44
N THR A 385 20.33 -9.66 -4.25
CA THR A 385 21.33 -10.70 -4.06
C THR A 385 20.70 -11.91 -3.38
N THR A 386 21.02 -13.11 -3.87
CA THR A 386 20.58 -14.37 -3.27
C THR A 386 21.75 -15.09 -2.61
N THR A 387 21.63 -15.35 -1.31
CA THR A 387 22.58 -16.11 -0.50
C THR A 387 21.99 -17.49 -0.20
N THR A 388 22.72 -18.54 -0.58
CA THR A 388 22.37 -19.93 -0.23
C THR A 388 23.38 -20.46 0.77
N VAL A 389 22.92 -20.97 1.91
CA VAL A 389 23.77 -21.59 2.94
C VAL A 389 23.19 -22.94 3.35
N VAL A 390 24.07 -23.89 3.68
CA VAL A 390 23.68 -25.22 4.17
C VAL A 390 23.93 -25.30 5.68
N ALA A 391 23.13 -26.10 6.39
CA ALA A 391 23.28 -26.26 7.83
C ALA A 391 24.67 -26.84 8.17
N SER A 392 25.41 -26.11 9.01
CA SER A 392 26.75 -26.48 9.46
C SER A 392 26.71 -27.45 10.63
N SER A 393 25.75 -27.27 11.54
CA SER A 393 25.51 -28.15 12.69
C SER A 393 24.02 -28.23 13.01
N HIS A 394 23.66 -29.20 13.84
CA HIS A 394 22.30 -29.38 14.34
C HIS A 394 22.33 -29.90 15.77
N VAL A 395 21.21 -29.79 16.47
CA VAL A 395 20.94 -30.54 17.70
C VAL A 395 19.50 -31.03 17.72
N ASP A 396 19.31 -32.29 18.06
CA ASP A 396 18.02 -32.91 18.35
C ASP A 396 17.93 -33.10 19.88
N GLU A 397 16.93 -32.50 20.52
CA GLU A 397 16.72 -32.54 21.96
C GLU A 397 15.40 -33.23 22.33
N VAL A 398 15.47 -34.03 23.38
CA VAL A 398 14.34 -34.70 24.04
C VAL A 398 14.34 -34.29 25.51
N THR A 399 13.22 -33.76 26.00
CA THR A 399 13.08 -33.35 27.40
C THR A 399 12.13 -34.30 28.13
N ASP A 400 12.56 -34.84 29.27
CA ASP A 400 11.71 -35.68 30.12
C ASP A 400 10.70 -34.81 30.91
N GLN A 401 9.42 -35.18 30.87
CA GLN A 401 8.32 -34.37 31.43
C GLN A 401 8.36 -34.27 32.97
N ASN A 402 8.98 -35.23 33.66
CA ASN A 402 8.97 -35.32 35.12
C ASN A 402 10.22 -34.71 35.75
N THR A 403 11.37 -34.92 35.11
CA THR A 403 12.68 -34.52 35.62
C THR A 403 13.19 -33.23 34.99
N ALA A 404 12.62 -32.81 33.86
CA ALA A 404 13.16 -31.76 33.01
C ALA A 404 14.60 -32.04 32.53
N GLY A 405 15.06 -33.30 32.59
CA GLY A 405 16.34 -33.71 32.04
C GLY A 405 16.31 -33.70 30.51
N VAL A 406 17.39 -33.21 29.91
CA VAL A 406 17.48 -33.05 28.44
C VAL A 406 18.48 -34.04 27.88
N SER A 407 18.05 -34.86 26.93
CA SER A 407 18.92 -35.73 26.12
C SER A 407 19.12 -35.09 24.76
N ARG A 408 20.37 -34.95 24.31
CA ARG A 408 20.72 -34.23 23.08
C ARG A 408 21.61 -35.03 22.14
N ASN A 409 21.40 -34.87 20.83
CA ASN A 409 22.18 -35.50 19.77
C ASN A 409 22.55 -34.51 18.68
N THR A 410 23.84 -34.51 18.29
CA THR A 410 24.39 -33.65 17.23
C THR A 410 25.04 -34.47 16.10
N GLY A 411 25.01 -35.81 16.19
CA GLY A 411 25.75 -36.72 15.33
C GLY A 411 24.89 -37.59 14.40
N ASN A 412 23.58 -37.64 14.62
CA ASN A 412 22.66 -38.41 13.80
C ASN A 412 22.41 -37.70 12.48
N ALA A 413 22.47 -38.44 11.36
CA ALA A 413 22.10 -37.94 10.03
C ALA A 413 20.59 -37.68 9.87
N LEU A 414 19.78 -38.08 10.85
CA LEU A 414 18.33 -38.09 10.81
C LEU A 414 17.76 -37.71 12.19
N SER A 415 16.72 -36.88 12.19
CA SER A 415 15.84 -36.64 13.35
C SER A 415 14.45 -37.22 13.11
N GLU A 416 13.85 -37.81 14.15
CA GLU A 416 12.43 -38.20 14.17
C GLU A 416 11.63 -37.04 14.79
N LEU A 417 11.46 -35.98 14.00
CA LEU A 417 10.86 -34.73 14.44
C LEU A 417 9.48 -34.96 15.07
N PHE A 418 9.37 -34.43 16.28
CA PHE A 418 8.26 -34.42 17.24
C PHE A 418 7.86 -35.75 17.90
N TYR A 419 8.54 -36.86 17.64
CA TYR A 419 8.26 -38.11 18.35
C TYR A 419 9.32 -38.47 19.40
N ALA A 420 8.94 -38.37 20.67
CA ALA A 420 9.81 -38.69 21.81
C ALA A 420 9.24 -39.77 22.75
N GLY A 421 8.05 -40.30 22.44
CA GLY A 421 7.31 -41.20 23.33
C GLY A 421 6.61 -40.46 24.49
N ASN A 422 5.78 -41.18 25.25
CA ASN A 422 4.78 -40.58 26.13
C ASN A 422 5.32 -40.00 27.45
N THR A 423 6.58 -40.24 27.79
CA THR A 423 7.22 -39.72 29.03
C THR A 423 8.02 -38.45 28.79
N ASN A 424 8.12 -38.02 27.53
CA ASN A 424 8.95 -36.91 27.09
C ASN A 424 8.09 -35.88 26.35
N GLU A 425 8.52 -34.63 26.41
CA GLU A 425 8.00 -33.58 25.54
C GLU A 425 8.34 -33.88 24.07
N PRO A 426 7.55 -33.35 23.11
CA PRO A 426 7.85 -33.48 21.69
C PRO A 426 9.30 -33.04 21.40
N ARG A 427 10.00 -33.82 20.55
CA ARG A 427 11.39 -33.51 20.17
C ARG A 427 11.53 -32.12 19.62
N GLN A 428 12.68 -31.50 19.82
CA GLN A 428 13.01 -30.21 19.23
C GLN A 428 14.26 -30.36 18.39
N LEU A 429 14.23 -29.80 17.18
CA LEU A 429 15.38 -29.79 16.28
C LEU A 429 15.82 -28.35 16.09
N ALA A 430 17.11 -28.08 16.24
CA ALA A 430 17.69 -26.81 15.83
C ALA A 430 18.77 -27.00 14.77
N LEU A 431 18.83 -26.05 13.85
CA LEU A 431 19.73 -26.04 12.70
C LEU A 431 20.53 -24.74 12.71
N ARG A 432 21.85 -24.86 12.65
CA ARG A 432 22.77 -23.73 12.59
C ARG A 432 23.30 -23.55 11.18
N PHE A 433 23.37 -22.31 10.74
CA PHE A 433 23.90 -21.88 9.45
C PHE A 433 25.02 -20.87 9.71
N ASP A 434 26.25 -21.25 9.41
CA ASP A 434 27.43 -20.39 9.64
C ASP A 434 27.80 -19.60 8.38
N ASN A 435 28.53 -18.50 8.60
CA ASN A 435 29.15 -17.71 7.54
C ASN A 435 28.14 -17.15 6.52
N ILE A 436 27.06 -16.57 7.03
CA ILE A 436 26.00 -15.94 6.24
C ILE A 436 26.51 -14.60 5.73
N ALA A 437 26.81 -14.55 4.43
CA ALA A 437 27.36 -13.36 3.76
C ALA A 437 26.28 -12.31 3.46
N ILE A 438 25.61 -11.81 4.49
CA ILE A 438 24.60 -10.74 4.39
C ILE A 438 25.14 -9.50 5.13
N PRO A 439 25.29 -8.36 4.44
CA PRO A 439 25.81 -7.14 5.05
C PRO A 439 24.84 -6.54 6.06
N VAL A 440 25.37 -5.73 6.98
CA VAL A 440 24.58 -4.98 7.96
C VAL A 440 23.61 -4.04 7.23
N GLY A 441 22.36 -4.00 7.70
CA GLY A 441 21.32 -3.16 7.13
C GLY A 441 20.67 -3.71 5.86
N ALA A 442 21.09 -4.90 5.38
CA ALA A 442 20.41 -5.57 4.28
C ALA A 442 18.91 -5.74 4.55
N VAL A 443 18.09 -5.41 3.54
CA VAL A 443 16.65 -5.62 3.61
C VAL A 443 16.36 -7.00 3.05
N ILE A 444 15.96 -7.92 3.93
CA ILE A 444 15.58 -9.27 3.52
C ILE A 444 14.22 -9.22 2.84
N LYS A 445 14.15 -9.65 1.57
CA LYS A 445 12.91 -9.74 0.82
C LYS A 445 12.22 -11.07 1.08
N THR A 446 12.95 -12.16 0.94
CA THR A 446 12.42 -13.51 1.13
C THR A 446 13.45 -14.42 1.78
N ALA A 447 13.02 -15.34 2.62
CA ALA A 447 13.87 -16.41 3.10
C ALA A 447 13.10 -17.73 3.20
N TYR A 448 13.72 -18.84 2.80
CA TYR A 448 13.09 -20.15 2.76
C TYR A 448 14.05 -21.24 3.27
N LEU A 449 13.56 -22.07 4.18
CA LEU A 449 14.24 -23.26 4.66
C LEU A 449 13.77 -24.49 3.87
N THR A 450 14.71 -25.19 3.24
CA THR A 450 14.46 -26.48 2.58
C THR A 450 15.00 -27.60 3.46
N LEU A 451 14.15 -28.58 3.74
CA LEU A 451 14.48 -29.81 4.47
C LEU A 451 14.25 -31.01 3.56
N SER A 452 15.09 -32.03 3.66
CA SER A 452 14.91 -33.28 2.92
C SER A 452 14.38 -34.37 3.85
N THR A 453 13.33 -35.07 3.43
CA THR A 453 12.77 -36.19 4.18
C THR A 453 13.56 -37.48 3.93
N ALA A 454 13.74 -38.30 4.97
CA ALA A 454 14.44 -39.58 4.85
C ALA A 454 13.51 -40.75 4.53
N ALA A 455 14.08 -41.89 4.10
CA ALA A 455 13.33 -43.11 3.88
C ALA A 455 12.77 -43.67 5.20
N THR A 456 11.63 -44.36 5.16
CA THR A 456 11.02 -44.93 6.37
C THR A 456 11.84 -46.04 7.01
N THR A 457 12.78 -46.63 6.26
CA THR A 457 13.73 -47.63 6.74
C THR A 457 14.92 -47.04 7.51
N ASP A 458 15.15 -45.73 7.40
CA ASP A 458 16.24 -45.06 8.11
C ASP A 458 15.79 -44.75 9.54
N ILE A 459 16.58 -45.24 10.52
CA ILE A 459 16.27 -45.11 11.94
C ILE A 459 17.47 -44.43 12.63
N PRO A 460 17.27 -43.33 13.37
CA PRO A 460 18.34 -42.69 14.10
C PRO A 460 18.77 -43.51 15.32
N ALA A 461 19.93 -43.17 15.91
CA ALA A 461 20.33 -43.77 17.19
C ALA A 461 19.29 -43.46 18.28
N ALA A 462 19.01 -44.43 19.16
CA ALA A 462 18.01 -44.29 20.21
C ALA A 462 18.38 -43.19 21.21
N ALA A 463 17.38 -42.48 21.75
CA ALA A 463 17.60 -41.38 22.69
C ALA A 463 18.39 -41.80 23.96
N THR A 464 18.38 -43.08 24.32
CA THR A 464 19.19 -43.62 25.42
C THR A 464 20.69 -43.56 25.18
N ASP A 465 21.11 -43.45 23.92
CA ASP A 465 22.52 -43.36 23.53
C ASP A 465 23.00 -41.90 23.40
N TRP A 466 22.13 -40.94 23.71
CA TRP A 466 22.38 -39.51 23.55
C TRP A 466 23.05 -38.92 24.78
N GLN A 467 23.62 -37.73 24.64
CA GLN A 467 24.24 -37.04 25.77
C GLN A 467 23.15 -36.50 26.70
N TYR A 468 23.20 -36.85 27.99
CA TYR A 468 22.25 -36.37 29.01
C TYR A 468 22.78 -35.11 29.73
N VAL A 469 21.89 -34.13 29.93
CA VAL A 469 22.10 -32.90 30.69
C VAL A 469 21.04 -32.85 31.80
N ASP A 470 21.48 -32.62 33.04
CA ASP A 470 20.60 -32.65 34.20
C ASP A 470 19.66 -31.43 34.24
N GLY A 471 18.39 -31.66 34.54
CA GLY A 471 17.38 -30.61 34.70
C GLY A 471 17.35 -30.07 36.13
N SER A 472 16.99 -28.80 36.32
CA SER A 472 16.85 -28.20 37.67
C SER A 472 15.64 -28.72 38.48
N GLY A 473 14.99 -29.79 38.01
CA GLY A 473 13.86 -30.43 38.67
C GLY A 473 14.24 -30.94 40.05
N SER A 474 13.73 -30.28 41.09
CA SER A 474 13.84 -30.76 42.47
C SER A 474 13.13 -32.11 42.60
N GLY A 475 13.89 -33.20 42.58
CA GLY A 475 13.40 -34.51 42.96
C GLY A 475 12.97 -34.52 44.42
N SER A 476 11.71 -34.20 44.69
CA SER A 476 11.03 -34.68 45.90
C SER A 476 10.31 -35.97 45.53
N GLY A 477 10.83 -37.08 46.06
CA GLY A 477 10.19 -38.38 45.96
C GLY A 477 8.74 -38.30 46.39
N VAL A 478 7.82 -38.66 45.50
CA VAL A 478 6.41 -38.79 45.83
C VAL A 478 6.12 -40.25 46.11
N ASP A 479 5.72 -40.47 47.36
CA ASP A 479 5.13 -41.66 47.95
C ASP A 479 4.03 -42.28 47.04
N PRO A 480 4.05 -43.60 46.76
CA PRO A 480 3.14 -44.23 45.81
C PRO A 480 1.76 -44.50 46.44
N THR A 481 1.07 -43.49 46.95
CA THR A 481 -0.37 -43.58 47.26
C THR A 481 -1.05 -42.20 47.25
N SER A 482 -1.50 -41.73 46.09
CA SER A 482 -2.70 -40.90 46.06
C SER A 482 -3.50 -41.19 44.79
N THR A 483 -4.67 -41.74 45.00
CA THR A 483 -5.70 -42.02 43.99
C THR A 483 -6.36 -40.72 43.56
N SER A 484 -6.14 -40.27 42.32
CA SER A 484 -7.03 -39.34 41.64
C SER A 484 -8.19 -40.12 41.00
N GLY A 485 -9.40 -39.60 41.19
CA GLY A 485 -10.66 -40.23 40.79
C GLY A 485 -10.89 -40.24 39.27
N PRO A 486 -11.94 -40.96 38.81
CA PRO A 486 -12.18 -41.18 37.40
C PRO A 486 -12.66 -39.90 36.72
N LEU A 487 -11.94 -39.45 35.69
CA LEU A 487 -12.46 -38.51 34.71
C LEU A 487 -13.26 -39.28 33.65
N ASP A 488 -14.44 -38.74 33.39
CA ASP A 488 -15.52 -39.20 32.53
C ASP A 488 -15.11 -39.21 31.04
N PRO A 489 -15.28 -40.32 30.28
CA PRO A 489 -14.88 -40.41 28.89
C PRO A 489 -16.07 -40.07 27.98
N THR A 490 -16.30 -38.79 27.66
CA THR A 490 -17.23 -38.43 26.56
C THR A 490 -16.80 -37.17 25.81
N THR A 491 -15.78 -37.30 24.97
CA THR A 491 -15.75 -36.61 23.67
C THR A 491 -15.10 -37.55 22.66
N ASP A 492 -15.97 -38.16 21.86
CA ASP A 492 -15.66 -38.82 20.61
C ASP A 492 -15.03 -37.78 19.67
N SER A 493 -13.70 -37.68 19.67
CA SER A 493 -12.95 -37.13 18.55
C SER A 493 -12.43 -38.32 17.78
N THR A 494 -13.06 -38.55 16.65
CA THR A 494 -12.57 -39.42 15.59
C THR A 494 -11.12 -39.04 15.30
N SER A 495 -10.17 -39.89 15.71
CA SER A 495 -8.76 -39.69 15.34
C SER A 495 -8.61 -39.93 13.85
N THR A 496 -8.74 -38.88 13.07
CA THR A 496 -8.15 -38.84 11.74
C THR A 496 -6.64 -38.86 11.94
N THR A 497 -6.01 -39.96 11.56
CA THR A 497 -4.56 -40.02 11.34
C THR A 497 -4.20 -38.88 10.39
N SER A 498 -3.48 -37.87 10.86
CA SER A 498 -3.03 -36.79 9.99
C SER A 498 -1.80 -37.26 9.21
N ASP A 499 -1.94 -37.42 7.90
CA ASP A 499 -0.81 -37.70 6.99
C ASP A 499 0.15 -36.50 6.87
N THR A 500 -0.14 -35.39 7.56
CA THR A 500 0.65 -34.15 7.61
C THR A 500 0.96 -33.73 9.07
N VAL A 501 2.08 -33.02 9.26
CA VAL A 501 2.51 -32.44 10.56
C VAL A 501 2.82 -30.97 10.36
N SER A 502 2.52 -30.13 11.35
CA SER A 502 2.85 -28.70 11.35
C SER A 502 4.09 -28.42 12.21
N ILE A 503 4.94 -27.48 11.80
CA ILE A 503 6.23 -27.13 12.45
C ILE A 503 6.23 -25.64 12.77
N ASN A 504 6.48 -25.26 14.03
CA ASN A 504 6.72 -23.87 14.40
C ASN A 504 8.21 -23.55 14.27
N LEU A 505 8.55 -22.53 13.48
CA LEU A 505 9.91 -22.02 13.30
C LEU A 505 10.14 -20.74 14.10
N ARG A 506 11.26 -20.70 14.82
CA ARG A 506 11.78 -19.50 15.48
C ARG A 506 13.25 -19.31 15.15
N ALA A 507 13.72 -18.06 15.17
CA ALA A 507 15.15 -17.76 15.07
C ALA A 507 15.72 -17.39 16.44
N GLU A 508 16.93 -17.83 16.72
CA GLU A 508 17.69 -17.43 17.92
C GLU A 508 18.15 -15.98 17.76
N LEU A 509 17.94 -15.14 18.77
CA LEU A 509 18.29 -13.71 18.74
C LEU A 509 19.77 -13.51 19.11
N SER A 510 20.66 -14.03 18.27
CA SER A 510 22.11 -13.87 18.39
C SER A 510 22.76 -13.86 17.00
N ASP A 511 23.73 -12.96 16.82
CA ASP A 511 24.63 -12.88 15.66
C ASP A 511 25.62 -14.05 15.59
N LEU A 512 26.03 -14.55 16.75
CA LEU A 512 26.92 -15.70 16.91
C LEU A 512 26.33 -16.68 17.95
N PRO A 513 25.28 -17.44 17.58
CA PRO A 513 24.72 -18.47 18.45
C PRO A 513 25.81 -19.35 19.06
N ASP A 514 25.66 -19.74 20.31
CA ASP A 514 26.61 -20.66 20.96
C ASP A 514 26.57 -22.04 20.31
N ASP A 515 27.66 -22.80 20.42
CA ASP A 515 27.65 -24.21 20.03
C ASP A 515 26.56 -24.96 20.80
N TYR A 516 25.83 -25.85 20.12
CA TYR A 516 24.73 -26.61 20.72
C TYR A 516 25.15 -27.49 21.91
N THR A 517 26.45 -27.70 22.12
CA THR A 517 26.98 -28.38 23.29
C THR A 517 27.06 -27.53 24.57
N VAL A 518 26.91 -26.21 24.48
CA VAL A 518 27.09 -25.27 25.61
C VAL A 518 25.82 -25.15 26.45
N SER A 519 24.67 -24.98 25.82
CA SER A 519 23.37 -24.76 26.46
C SER A 519 22.26 -25.56 25.75
N THR A 520 21.15 -25.81 26.47
CA THR A 520 19.96 -26.49 25.94
C THR A 520 19.06 -25.50 25.19
N LEU A 521 18.23 -26.00 24.27
CA LEU A 521 17.41 -25.16 23.39
C LEU A 521 16.38 -24.31 24.14
N ASP A 522 15.93 -24.71 25.32
CA ASP A 522 14.96 -23.97 26.14
C ASP A 522 15.56 -22.76 26.89
N THR A 523 16.87 -22.73 27.08
CA THR A 523 17.57 -21.64 27.79
C THR A 523 18.04 -20.50 26.89
N ARG A 524 17.92 -20.66 25.57
CA ARG A 524 18.31 -19.67 24.57
C ARG A 524 17.20 -18.66 24.28
N ASP A 525 17.57 -17.47 23.86
CA ASP A 525 16.64 -16.40 23.48
C ASP A 525 16.24 -16.52 22.01
N TYR A 526 14.94 -16.55 21.73
CA TYR A 526 14.40 -16.64 20.38
C TYR A 526 13.44 -15.49 20.08
N THR A 527 13.14 -15.31 18.79
CA THR A 527 12.05 -14.46 18.33
C THR A 527 10.76 -14.80 19.08
N THR A 528 10.03 -13.78 19.52
CA THR A 528 8.74 -13.96 20.21
C THR A 528 7.67 -14.43 19.23
N THR A 529 7.73 -13.94 17.99
CA THR A 529 6.97 -14.42 16.83
C THR A 529 7.56 -15.71 16.29
N PHE A 530 6.72 -16.51 15.65
CA PHE A 530 7.10 -17.73 14.95
C PHE A 530 6.38 -17.80 13.60
N VAL A 531 6.94 -18.57 12.68
CA VAL A 531 6.31 -18.91 11.40
C VAL A 531 5.78 -20.34 11.51
N ASN A 532 4.50 -20.55 11.24
CA ASN A 532 3.92 -21.90 11.22
C ASN A 532 4.09 -22.51 9.82
N TRP A 533 4.79 -23.64 9.76
CA TRP A 533 4.94 -24.45 8.56
C TRP A 533 3.99 -25.64 8.65
N ASP A 534 2.79 -25.43 8.16
CA ASP A 534 1.73 -26.42 8.15
C ASP A 534 1.85 -27.43 7.00
N ASN A 535 1.19 -28.57 7.19
CA ASN A 535 0.99 -29.59 6.17
C ASN A 535 2.28 -30.25 5.63
N VAL A 536 3.31 -30.41 6.45
CA VAL A 536 4.54 -31.11 6.04
C VAL A 536 4.22 -32.59 5.77
N PRO A 537 4.37 -33.06 4.52
CA PRO A 537 3.96 -34.41 4.15
C PRO A 537 4.92 -35.47 4.74
N ALA A 538 4.42 -36.70 4.89
CA ALA A 538 5.25 -37.86 5.24
C ALA A 538 5.94 -38.50 4.02
N THR A 539 6.01 -37.79 2.88
CA THR A 539 6.65 -38.29 1.65
C THR A 539 8.12 -38.58 1.90
N GLU A 540 8.61 -39.68 1.34
CA GLU A 540 10.00 -40.14 1.55
C GLU A 540 10.92 -39.57 0.47
N SER A 541 12.16 -39.23 0.85
CA SER A 541 13.21 -38.80 -0.10
C SER A 541 12.78 -37.60 -0.98
N THR A 542 12.05 -36.65 -0.39
CA THR A 542 11.57 -35.44 -1.05
C THR A 542 12.02 -34.20 -0.30
N ASP A 543 12.29 -33.13 -1.04
CA ASP A 543 12.48 -31.81 -0.44
C ASP A 543 11.14 -31.17 -0.08
N VAL A 544 11.08 -30.61 1.12
CA VAL A 544 9.97 -29.80 1.61
C VAL A 544 10.50 -28.40 1.89
N VAL A 545 9.78 -27.38 1.43
CA VAL A 545 10.17 -25.96 1.54
C VAL A 545 9.25 -25.26 2.53
N SER A 546 9.83 -24.47 3.44
CA SER A 546 9.08 -23.69 4.42
C SER A 546 8.29 -22.55 3.76
N PRO A 547 7.30 -21.99 4.47
CA PRO A 547 6.82 -20.63 4.23
C PRO A 547 7.95 -19.59 4.23
N ASN A 548 7.62 -18.35 3.82
CA ASN A 548 8.57 -17.24 3.88
C ASN A 548 8.90 -16.92 5.34
N ILE A 549 10.17 -17.15 5.71
CA ILE A 549 10.73 -16.88 7.05
C ILE A 549 11.55 -15.58 7.07
N SER A 550 11.38 -14.69 6.09
CA SER A 550 12.10 -13.41 6.03
C SER A 550 11.98 -12.60 7.32
N SER A 551 10.82 -12.60 7.97
CA SER A 551 10.61 -11.91 9.24
C SER A 551 11.52 -12.43 10.37
N LEU A 552 11.78 -13.75 10.41
CA LEU A 552 12.67 -14.37 11.38
C LEU A 552 14.14 -14.06 11.07
N VAL A 553 14.52 -14.13 9.79
CA VAL A 553 15.88 -13.81 9.35
C VAL A 553 16.17 -12.32 9.58
N SER A 554 15.26 -11.43 9.20
CA SER A 554 15.35 -9.98 9.44
C SER A 554 15.48 -9.64 10.91
N ALA A 555 14.82 -10.36 11.81
CA ALA A 555 14.95 -10.13 13.25
C ALA A 555 16.38 -10.38 13.76
N VAL A 556 17.11 -11.33 13.15
CA VAL A 556 18.51 -11.64 13.51
C VAL A 556 19.49 -10.76 12.75
N THR A 557 19.32 -10.59 11.44
CA THR A 557 20.20 -9.72 10.62
C THR A 557 20.05 -8.24 10.96
N GLY A 558 18.95 -7.87 11.63
CA GLY A 558 18.68 -6.53 12.15
C GLY A 558 19.23 -6.28 13.56
N LEU A 559 19.87 -7.26 14.20
CA LEU A 559 20.54 -7.05 15.49
C LEU A 559 21.70 -6.05 15.34
N ALA A 560 21.94 -5.25 16.37
CA ALA A 560 22.92 -4.16 16.33
C ALA A 560 24.38 -4.65 16.22
N ASP A 561 24.64 -5.90 16.60
CA ASP A 561 25.91 -6.59 16.55
C ASP A 561 26.09 -7.46 15.30
N TRP A 562 25.05 -7.62 14.46
CA TRP A 562 25.17 -8.38 13.21
C TRP A 562 26.24 -7.83 12.29
N THR A 563 27.00 -8.73 11.67
CA THR A 563 28.04 -8.49 10.67
C THR A 563 27.98 -9.54 9.55
N SER A 564 28.49 -9.19 8.36
CA SER A 564 28.56 -10.14 7.25
C SER A 564 29.53 -11.28 7.59
N GLY A 565 29.06 -12.52 7.51
CA GLY A 565 29.81 -13.71 7.93
C GLY A 565 29.34 -14.29 9.27
N ASP A 566 28.34 -13.69 9.90
CA ASP A 566 27.74 -14.19 11.13
C ASP A 566 26.85 -15.42 10.91
N SER A 567 26.31 -15.96 12.00
CA SER A 567 25.65 -17.26 12.03
C SER A 567 24.20 -17.13 12.47
N LEU A 568 23.33 -17.97 11.94
CA LEU A 568 21.91 -18.03 12.31
C LEU A 568 21.58 -19.40 12.87
N SER A 569 20.75 -19.45 13.90
CA SER A 569 20.21 -20.69 14.48
C SER A 569 18.69 -20.66 14.37
N LEU A 570 18.11 -21.67 13.74
CA LEU A 570 16.67 -21.86 13.59
C LEU A 570 16.21 -23.04 14.44
N ARG A 571 15.18 -22.83 15.25
CA ARG A 571 14.57 -23.86 16.12
C ARG A 571 13.21 -24.26 15.58
N LEU A 572 13.01 -25.57 15.48
CA LEU A 572 11.78 -26.22 15.02
C LEU A 572 11.12 -26.91 16.23
N THR A 573 9.91 -26.49 16.55
CA THR A 573 9.11 -27.04 17.67
C THR A 573 7.73 -27.47 17.23
N ALA A 574 7.16 -28.43 17.94
CA ALA A 574 5.79 -28.85 17.70
C ALA A 574 4.79 -27.74 18.11
N PRO A 575 3.68 -27.57 17.38
CA PRO A 575 2.52 -26.81 17.83
C PRO A 575 1.91 -27.38 19.12
N GLU A 576 1.14 -26.56 19.85
CA GLU A 576 0.55 -26.95 21.14
C GLU A 576 -0.46 -28.10 21.04
N ASP A 577 -1.11 -28.26 19.89
CA ASP A 577 -2.09 -29.30 19.60
C ASP A 577 -1.46 -30.59 19.05
N HIS A 578 -0.12 -30.66 18.95
CA HIS A 578 0.58 -31.83 18.46
C HIS A 578 0.44 -33.04 19.39
N VAL A 579 0.12 -34.20 18.80
CA VAL A 579 0.02 -35.47 19.53
C VAL A 579 1.31 -36.28 19.34
N ASN A 580 2.09 -36.44 20.42
CA ASN A 580 3.38 -37.15 20.45
C ASN A 580 3.22 -38.68 20.27
N THR A 581 2.97 -39.12 19.04
CA THR A 581 2.76 -40.53 18.66
C THR A 581 3.69 -40.93 17.52
N ALA A 582 4.02 -42.22 17.42
CA ALA A 582 4.91 -42.73 16.37
C ALA A 582 4.33 -42.59 14.95
N THR A 583 3.03 -42.32 14.82
CA THR A 583 2.36 -42.03 13.55
C THR A 583 2.46 -40.56 13.14
N ASN A 584 2.71 -39.66 14.09
CA ASN A 584 2.82 -38.22 13.87
C ASN A 584 4.28 -37.76 13.98
N LEU A 585 5.17 -38.38 13.22
CA LEU A 585 6.59 -38.01 13.17
C LEU A 585 7.02 -37.61 11.77
N ARG A 586 8.04 -36.77 11.66
CA ARG A 586 8.70 -36.49 10.38
C ARG A 586 10.17 -36.86 10.45
N ARG A 587 10.60 -37.70 9.50
CA ARG A 587 11.99 -38.10 9.36
C ARG A 587 12.73 -37.06 8.53
N ILE A 588 13.48 -36.19 9.18
CA ILE A 588 14.17 -35.07 8.55
C ILE A 588 15.69 -35.30 8.59
N LEU A 589 16.32 -35.20 7.42
CA LEU A 589 17.77 -35.26 7.29
C LEU A 589 18.42 -34.03 7.94
N THR A 590 19.52 -34.25 8.65
CA THR A 590 20.20 -33.20 9.43
C THR A 590 21.49 -32.74 8.74
N SER A 591 22.21 -31.82 9.37
CA SER A 591 23.51 -31.28 8.89
C SER A 591 24.63 -32.33 8.74
N THR A 592 24.45 -33.54 9.26
CA THR A 592 25.45 -34.64 9.14
C THR A 592 25.12 -35.63 8.01
N SER A 593 23.98 -35.49 7.36
CA SER A 593 23.59 -36.28 6.19
C SER A 593 24.30 -35.79 4.91
N THR A 594 24.08 -36.50 3.80
CA THR A 594 24.55 -36.07 2.47
C THR A 594 23.71 -34.92 1.90
N GLU A 595 22.40 -34.95 2.11
CA GLU A 595 21.44 -33.92 1.67
C GLU A 595 21.09 -33.04 2.87
N LYS A 596 21.88 -31.97 3.05
CA LYS A 596 21.79 -31.12 4.23
C LYS A 596 20.64 -30.12 4.11
N PRO A 597 20.00 -29.73 5.24
CA PRO A 597 19.10 -28.58 5.26
C PRO A 597 19.73 -27.34 4.63
N GLN A 598 18.98 -26.64 3.80
CA GLN A 598 19.44 -25.46 3.06
C GLN A 598 18.57 -24.26 3.36
N LEU A 599 19.19 -23.10 3.57
CA LEU A 599 18.53 -21.82 3.75
C LEU A 599 18.85 -20.94 2.53
N LEU A 600 17.80 -20.52 1.83
CA LEU A 600 17.86 -19.58 0.72
C LEU A 600 17.37 -18.21 1.20
N ILE A 601 18.19 -17.18 1.08
CA ILE A 601 17.84 -15.81 1.49
C ILE A 601 18.03 -14.89 0.31
N THR A 602 17.00 -14.15 -0.07
CA THR A 602 17.08 -13.07 -1.06
C THR A 602 16.96 -11.74 -0.34
N TRP A 603 17.93 -10.87 -0.58
CA TRP A 603 18.08 -9.59 0.11
C TRP A 603 18.56 -8.54 -0.88
N GLU A 604 18.21 -7.28 -0.63
CA GLU A 604 18.87 -6.15 -1.27
C GLU A 604 19.90 -5.56 -0.29
N PRO A 605 21.07 -5.10 -0.78
CA PRO A 605 21.99 -4.36 0.06
C PRO A 605 21.23 -3.26 0.77
N GLY A 606 21.39 -3.21 2.10
CA GLY A 606 21.03 -2.02 2.83
C GLY A 606 21.82 -0.89 2.21
N SER A 607 21.17 0.22 1.91
CA SER A 607 21.89 1.39 1.42
C SER A 607 23.04 1.64 2.40
N THR A 608 24.28 1.44 1.93
CA THR A 608 25.48 1.48 2.77
C THR A 608 25.70 2.91 3.22
N THR A 609 24.93 3.33 4.21
CA THR A 609 25.10 4.61 4.86
C THR A 609 25.97 4.33 6.07
N GLY A 610 27.24 4.01 5.82
CA GLY A 610 28.27 4.16 6.83
C GLY A 610 28.25 5.62 7.26
N SER A 611 27.68 5.91 8.44
CA SER A 611 27.60 7.24 9.06
C SER A 611 27.37 8.40 8.07
N GLY A 612 26.11 8.69 7.77
CA GLY A 612 25.69 10.01 7.26
C GLY A 612 26.01 10.29 5.80
N GLU A 613 25.12 9.85 4.92
CA GLU A 613 24.23 10.72 4.17
C GLU A 613 23.12 9.80 3.62
N VAL A 614 21.99 9.74 4.33
CA VAL A 614 20.74 9.46 3.62
C VAL A 614 20.68 10.53 2.54
N ALA A 615 20.36 10.17 1.29
CA ALA A 615 19.98 11.16 0.30
C ALA A 615 18.79 11.93 0.87
N THR A 616 19.08 13.05 1.52
CA THR A 616 18.06 13.95 2.03
C THR A 616 17.60 14.81 0.87
N GLN A 617 16.34 15.20 0.89
CA GLN A 617 15.82 16.21 0.01
C GLN A 617 15.23 17.36 0.82
N THR A 618 15.39 18.55 0.26
CA THR A 618 14.70 19.74 0.71
C THR A 618 13.44 19.90 -0.14
N THR A 619 12.27 19.88 0.48
CA THR A 619 10.99 20.15 -0.17
C THR A 619 10.65 21.62 0.00
N ALA A 620 10.29 22.31 -1.09
CA ALA A 620 9.86 23.70 -1.04
C ALA A 620 8.40 23.85 -1.47
N ILE A 621 7.69 24.77 -0.82
CA ILE A 621 6.31 25.12 -1.15
C ILE A 621 6.21 26.64 -1.13
N ARG A 622 5.78 27.22 -2.24
CA ARG A 622 5.61 28.64 -2.48
C ARG A 622 4.14 28.99 -2.58
N PHE A 623 3.67 29.81 -1.66
CA PHE A 623 2.33 30.37 -1.66
C PHE A 623 2.36 31.70 -2.41
N SER A 624 1.73 31.80 -3.58
CA SER A 624 1.88 32.94 -4.50
C SER A 624 1.21 34.24 -4.01
N GLN A 625 0.17 34.14 -3.18
CA GLN A 625 -0.70 35.25 -2.80
C GLN A 625 -0.98 35.24 -1.28
N VAL A 626 -0.05 35.76 -0.49
CA VAL A 626 -0.19 35.82 0.98
C VAL A 626 -0.60 37.22 1.42
N HIS A 627 -1.87 37.41 1.74
CA HIS A 627 -2.48 38.72 2.02
C HIS A 627 -2.26 39.22 3.46
N VAL A 628 -1.03 39.11 3.97
CA VAL A 628 -0.68 39.64 5.29
C VAL A 628 -0.15 41.08 5.17
N PRO A 629 -0.77 42.08 5.84
CA PRO A 629 -0.31 43.46 5.74
C PRO A 629 1.03 43.68 6.48
N PRO A 630 1.88 44.62 6.03
CA PRO A 630 3.13 44.92 6.72
C PRO A 630 2.91 45.38 8.17
N GLY A 631 3.68 44.83 9.11
CA GLY A 631 3.55 45.13 10.54
C GLY A 631 2.38 44.46 11.26
N ALA A 632 1.69 43.51 10.60
CA ALA A 632 0.72 42.64 11.27
C ALA A 632 1.40 41.81 12.37
N GLN A 633 0.68 41.54 13.45
CA GLN A 633 1.11 40.61 14.50
C GLN A 633 0.51 39.24 14.21
N ILE A 634 1.35 38.25 13.91
CA ILE A 634 0.92 36.89 13.60
C ILE A 634 0.60 36.14 14.89
N LYS A 635 -0.66 35.71 15.06
CA LYS A 635 -1.10 34.99 16.25
C LYS A 635 -0.87 33.48 16.17
N SER A 636 -1.08 32.92 15.00
CA SER A 636 -0.79 31.53 14.66
C SER A 636 -0.56 31.46 13.15
N ALA A 637 0.30 30.55 12.71
CA ALA A 637 0.38 30.16 11.32
C ALA A 637 0.62 28.66 11.22
N ARG A 638 0.06 27.96 10.25
CA ARG A 638 0.35 26.53 10.02
C ARG A 638 0.17 26.17 8.56
N ILE A 639 0.86 25.12 8.12
CA ILE A 639 0.60 24.51 6.82
C ILE A 639 -0.19 23.22 7.07
N ILE A 640 -1.29 23.04 6.33
CA ILE A 640 -2.08 21.82 6.33
C ILE A 640 -1.64 20.96 5.16
N PHE A 641 -1.14 19.76 5.46
CA PHE A 641 -0.80 18.74 4.46
C PHE A 641 -1.86 17.66 4.41
N HIS A 642 -2.15 17.12 3.23
CA HIS A 642 -2.94 15.91 3.08
C HIS A 642 -2.05 14.73 2.68
N SER A 643 -2.18 13.59 3.38
CA SER A 643 -1.39 12.38 3.07
C SER A 643 -1.70 11.85 1.67
N ALA A 644 -0.68 11.58 0.87
CA ALA A 644 -0.80 10.87 -0.41
C ALA A 644 -0.56 9.37 -0.26
N GLU A 645 0.28 8.97 0.70
CA GLU A 645 0.57 7.57 1.04
C GLU A 645 0.48 7.33 2.55
N ALA A 646 0.28 6.07 2.94
CA ALA A 646 0.31 5.66 4.33
C ALA A 646 1.74 5.25 4.75
N ASN A 647 2.27 5.83 5.83
CA ASN A 647 3.61 5.55 6.34
C ASN A 647 3.67 5.79 7.87
N ASP A 648 4.33 4.89 8.61
CA ASP A 648 4.55 4.94 10.05
C ASP A 648 6.02 5.14 10.49
N GLU A 649 6.95 5.31 9.54
CA GLU A 649 8.35 5.63 9.79
C GLU A 649 8.50 6.88 10.67
N ALA A 650 9.35 6.84 11.68
CA ALA A 650 9.61 7.99 12.53
C ALA A 650 10.21 9.15 11.71
N THR A 651 9.47 10.26 11.59
CA THR A 651 9.86 11.41 10.75
C THR A 651 10.00 12.68 11.57
N THR A 652 11.10 13.40 11.37
CA THR A 652 11.36 14.71 11.99
C THR A 652 11.77 15.69 10.91
N LEU A 653 11.00 16.78 10.76
CA LEU A 653 11.23 17.84 9.78
C LEU A 653 11.63 19.14 10.49
N GLU A 654 12.52 19.90 9.89
CA GLU A 654 12.77 21.31 10.18
C GLU A 654 12.10 22.15 9.09
N ILE A 655 11.27 23.10 9.51
CA ILE A 655 10.56 24.03 8.64
C ILE A 655 11.23 25.40 8.75
N THR A 656 11.57 26.00 7.61
CA THR A 656 12.11 27.37 7.50
C THR A 656 11.38 28.13 6.39
N GLY A 657 11.45 29.46 6.39
CA GLY A 657 10.95 30.30 5.30
C GLY A 657 12.07 30.80 4.40
N GLU A 658 11.74 31.30 3.21
CA GLU A 658 12.67 32.09 2.39
C GLU A 658 12.78 33.51 2.93
N ASP A 659 14.01 33.95 3.22
CA ASP A 659 14.32 35.31 3.68
C ASP A 659 14.30 36.28 2.49
N SER A 660 13.10 36.52 1.97
CA SER A 660 12.83 37.41 0.85
C SER A 660 11.44 38.00 0.96
N PRO A 661 11.27 39.31 0.72
CA PRO A 661 9.96 39.96 0.76
C PRO A 661 9.06 39.55 -0.41
N SER A 662 9.62 38.97 -1.48
CA SER A 662 8.88 38.50 -2.65
C SER A 662 9.66 37.39 -3.39
N PRO A 663 9.59 36.14 -2.89
CA PRO A 663 10.19 34.97 -3.52
C PRO A 663 9.77 34.78 -4.99
N LEU A 664 10.75 34.50 -5.85
CA LEU A 664 10.50 34.08 -7.23
C LEU A 664 9.97 32.64 -7.27
N ALA A 665 9.31 32.27 -8.37
CA ALA A 665 8.88 30.88 -8.60
C ALA A 665 10.07 29.92 -8.58
N LEU A 666 9.82 28.65 -8.23
CA LEU A 666 10.85 27.60 -8.22
C LEU A 666 11.32 27.31 -9.66
N GLN A 667 12.59 26.95 -9.81
CA GLN A 667 13.18 26.63 -11.12
C GLN A 667 13.76 25.23 -11.11
N ALA A 668 13.54 24.47 -12.20
CA ALA A 668 14.17 23.17 -12.43
C ALA A 668 15.65 23.34 -12.86
N VAL A 669 16.42 24.03 -12.03
CA VAL A 669 17.85 24.31 -12.21
C VAL A 669 18.56 23.82 -10.96
N ASN A 670 19.72 23.18 -11.13
CA ASN A 670 20.43 22.59 -9.99
C ASN A 670 20.69 23.63 -8.88
N ASN A 671 20.42 23.23 -7.64
CA ASN A 671 20.61 24.02 -6.43
C ASN A 671 19.73 25.30 -6.32
N ASP A 672 18.53 25.32 -6.91
CA ASP A 672 17.59 26.45 -6.78
C ASP A 672 17.01 26.58 -5.36
N LEU A 673 16.64 25.47 -4.71
CA LEU A 673 16.06 25.48 -3.35
C LEU A 673 17.16 25.62 -2.30
N GLY A 674 18.26 24.86 -2.45
CA GLY A 674 19.41 24.94 -1.56
C GLY A 674 20.16 26.28 -1.64
N GLY A 675 20.03 26.99 -2.76
CA GLY A 675 20.67 28.30 -3.00
C GLY A 675 19.92 29.52 -2.45
N ARG A 676 18.65 29.35 -2.03
CA ARG A 676 17.82 30.44 -1.49
C ARG A 676 18.17 30.76 -0.04
N SER A 677 18.15 32.05 0.31
CA SER A 677 18.34 32.52 1.68
C SER A 677 17.16 32.06 2.55
N LYS A 678 17.44 31.50 3.73
CA LYS A 678 16.43 31.00 4.68
C LYS A 678 16.33 31.92 5.90
N THR A 679 15.14 32.01 6.49
CA THR A 679 14.89 32.73 7.74
C THR A 679 15.76 32.19 8.88
N THR A 680 16.00 33.02 9.88
CA THR A 680 16.68 32.62 11.12
C THR A 680 15.75 31.77 11.98
N ALA A 681 14.48 32.15 12.08
CA ALA A 681 13.41 31.37 12.68
C ALA A 681 13.22 30.04 11.93
N ARG A 682 13.05 28.98 12.71
CA ARG A 682 12.84 27.60 12.27
C ARG A 682 12.00 26.87 13.30
N GLU A 683 11.18 25.94 12.85
CA GLU A 683 10.34 25.12 13.72
C GLU A 683 10.60 23.64 13.45
N SER A 684 10.71 22.84 14.51
CA SER A 684 10.87 21.39 14.40
C SER A 684 9.50 20.71 14.52
N TRP A 685 9.24 19.80 13.59
CA TRP A 685 8.03 19.00 13.52
C TRP A 685 8.39 17.52 13.62
N ALA A 686 8.12 16.92 14.77
CA ALA A 686 8.06 15.47 14.89
C ALA A 686 6.74 15.00 14.29
N VAL A 687 6.79 14.51 13.04
CA VAL A 687 5.59 14.20 12.28
C VAL A 687 5.00 12.89 12.75
N GLU A 688 3.75 12.93 13.16
CA GLU A 688 2.97 11.74 13.48
C GLU A 688 2.89 10.75 12.30
N SER A 689 2.54 9.50 12.58
CA SER A 689 2.30 8.50 11.53
C SER A 689 1.06 8.90 10.69
N TRP A 690 1.18 8.76 9.38
CA TRP A 690 0.08 8.96 8.45
C TRP A 690 -0.50 7.60 8.07
N ALA A 691 -1.39 7.07 8.91
CA ALA A 691 -1.97 5.73 8.69
C ALA A 691 -3.10 5.72 7.64
N THR A 692 -3.67 6.88 7.30
CA THR A 692 -4.84 7.00 6.43
C THR A 692 -4.58 8.02 5.33
N ILE A 693 -4.71 7.60 4.06
CA ILE A 693 -4.54 8.46 2.89
C ILE A 693 -5.63 9.54 2.82
N GLY A 694 -5.25 10.74 2.40
CA GLY A 694 -6.12 11.89 2.19
C GLY A 694 -6.56 12.60 3.48
N THR A 695 -6.00 12.23 4.63
CA THR A 695 -6.25 12.86 5.94
C THR A 695 -5.42 14.13 6.08
N ALA A 696 -5.97 15.15 6.77
CA ALA A 696 -5.31 16.43 6.98
C ALA A 696 -4.43 16.44 8.24
N TYR A 697 -3.20 16.90 8.09
CA TYR A 697 -2.17 16.95 9.13
C TYR A 697 -1.56 18.37 9.19
N PRO A 698 -1.82 19.13 10.28
CA PRO A 698 -1.26 20.47 10.46
C PRO A 698 0.19 20.42 10.94
N THR A 699 1.01 21.35 10.45
CA THR A 699 2.32 21.63 11.07
C THR A 699 2.17 22.22 12.47
N PRO A 700 3.26 22.26 13.27
CA PRO A 700 3.37 23.15 14.42
C PRO A 700 3.17 24.61 14.04
N ASP A 701 3.03 25.48 15.05
CA ASP A 701 2.84 26.91 14.84
C ASP A 701 4.09 27.56 14.20
N LEU A 702 3.92 28.08 12.98
CA LEU A 702 4.94 28.75 12.17
C LEU A 702 4.91 30.27 12.34
N SER A 703 4.13 30.81 13.28
CA SER A 703 3.95 32.26 13.49
C SER A 703 5.27 33.04 13.52
N ARG A 704 6.32 32.47 14.13
CA ARG A 704 7.67 33.06 14.21
C ARG A 704 8.34 33.21 12.84
N ILE A 705 8.20 32.22 11.96
CA ILE A 705 8.76 32.23 10.61
C ILE A 705 8.02 33.26 9.77
N VAL A 706 6.68 33.23 9.81
CA VAL A 706 5.84 34.19 9.07
C VAL A 706 6.10 35.62 9.53
N GLN A 707 6.18 35.85 10.85
CA GLN A 707 6.46 37.17 11.42
C GLN A 707 7.82 37.71 10.94
N GLU A 708 8.86 36.87 10.87
CA GLU A 708 10.18 37.29 10.37
C GLU A 708 10.11 37.78 8.92
N ILE A 709 9.35 37.11 8.05
CA ILE A 709 9.16 37.49 6.64
C ILE A 709 8.32 38.77 6.54
N THR A 710 7.23 38.89 7.31
CA THR A 710 6.32 40.05 7.22
C THR A 710 6.87 41.31 7.88
N ASP A 711 7.90 41.19 8.72
CA ASP A 711 8.63 42.29 9.32
C ASP A 711 9.74 42.85 8.40
N ILE A 712 10.04 42.18 7.27
CA ILE A 712 10.97 42.71 6.26
C ILE A 712 10.41 44.05 5.75
N PRO A 713 11.19 45.15 5.76
CA PRO A 713 10.68 46.48 5.39
C PRO A 713 10.07 46.57 3.98
N GLU A 714 10.54 45.73 3.06
CA GLU A 714 10.06 45.62 1.68
C GLU A 714 8.87 44.66 1.51
N TRP A 715 8.40 43.99 2.57
CA TRP A 715 7.22 43.13 2.53
C TRP A 715 5.97 43.94 2.14
N CYS A 716 5.14 43.36 1.27
CA CYS A 716 3.84 43.91 0.87
C CYS A 716 2.81 42.79 0.90
N GLY A 717 1.60 43.08 1.40
CA GLY A 717 0.50 42.11 1.37
C GLY A 717 0.17 41.68 -0.07
N GLY A 718 0.00 40.37 -0.26
CA GLY A 718 -0.18 39.73 -1.56
C GLY A 718 1.13 39.24 -2.19
N ASN A 719 2.28 39.51 -1.57
CA ASN A 719 3.54 38.89 -1.98
C ASN A 719 3.54 37.38 -1.68
N ALA A 720 4.43 36.66 -2.36
CA ALA A 720 4.58 35.23 -2.13
C ALA A 720 5.34 34.94 -0.84
N MET A 721 5.16 33.74 -0.28
CA MET A 721 6.03 33.19 0.76
C MET A 721 6.43 31.77 0.37
N THR A 722 7.72 31.43 0.51
CA THR A 722 8.23 30.08 0.30
C THR A 722 8.63 29.47 1.63
N PHE A 723 8.27 28.22 1.86
CA PHE A 723 8.70 27.42 2.99
C PHE A 723 9.53 26.24 2.51
N PHE A 724 10.53 25.86 3.30
CA PHE A 724 11.38 24.71 3.07
C PHE A 724 11.22 23.71 4.21
N LEU A 725 11.07 22.44 3.86
CA LEU A 725 11.00 21.30 4.77
C LEU A 725 12.20 20.40 4.48
N SER A 726 13.01 20.15 5.51
CA SER A 726 14.18 19.27 5.43
C SER A 726 14.33 18.50 6.74
N GLY A 727 14.75 17.25 6.71
CA GLY A 727 14.87 16.47 7.95
C GLY A 727 15.20 15.01 7.72
N THR A 728 14.77 14.16 8.64
CA THR A 728 14.99 12.70 8.62
C THR A 728 13.67 11.96 8.65
N GLY A 729 13.64 10.76 8.08
CA GLY A 729 12.41 9.95 7.93
C GLY A 729 11.71 10.29 6.61
N GLN A 730 10.44 9.95 6.47
CA GLN A 730 9.70 10.18 5.23
C GLN A 730 8.21 10.45 5.45
N ARG A 731 7.69 11.48 4.78
CA ARG A 731 6.25 11.71 4.63
C ARG A 731 5.93 12.11 3.19
N ILE A 732 4.82 11.62 2.65
CA ILE A 732 4.45 11.84 1.24
C ILE A 732 3.08 12.51 1.21
N ALA A 733 3.05 13.78 0.84
CA ALA A 733 1.85 14.60 0.76
C ALA A 733 1.35 14.76 -0.68
N VAL A 734 0.08 15.15 -0.82
CA VAL A 734 -0.52 15.50 -2.11
C VAL A 734 0.10 16.81 -2.63
N SER A 735 0.56 16.83 -3.87
CA SER A 735 1.11 18.03 -4.52
C SER A 735 0.03 18.92 -5.13
N ALA A 736 0.42 20.15 -5.48
CA ALA A 736 -0.43 21.07 -6.22
C ALA A 736 -0.85 20.50 -7.59
N ASP A 737 0.05 19.78 -8.25
CA ASP A 737 -0.18 19.19 -9.58
C ASP A 737 -1.11 17.99 -9.54
N ALA A 738 -1.07 17.19 -8.47
CA ALA A 738 -1.97 16.06 -8.31
C ALA A 738 -3.38 16.51 -7.96
N ASN A 739 -3.53 17.44 -7.01
CA ASN A 739 -4.85 17.94 -6.63
C ASN A 739 -4.79 19.34 -6.01
N PRO A 740 -5.25 20.41 -6.69
CA PRO A 740 -5.18 21.77 -6.18
C PRO A 740 -6.07 22.02 -4.94
N ILE A 741 -7.08 21.16 -4.70
CA ILE A 741 -7.96 21.25 -3.52
C ILE A 741 -7.29 20.63 -2.29
N LYS A 742 -6.49 19.58 -2.48
CA LYS A 742 -5.79 18.86 -1.40
C LYS A 742 -4.31 19.24 -1.28
N ALA A 743 -3.86 20.18 -2.09
CA ALA A 743 -2.52 20.75 -2.04
C ALA A 743 -2.25 21.41 -0.67
N PRO A 744 -0.97 21.59 -0.29
CA PRO A 744 -0.61 22.24 0.96
C PRO A 744 -1.30 23.61 1.09
N THR A 745 -1.89 23.88 2.24
CA THR A 745 -2.62 25.12 2.50
C THR A 745 -2.01 25.85 3.68
N LEU A 746 -1.61 27.10 3.51
CA LEU A 746 -1.14 27.98 4.59
C LEU A 746 -2.35 28.67 5.22
N GLU A 747 -2.48 28.56 6.54
CA GLU A 747 -3.52 29.20 7.38
C GLU A 747 -2.91 30.10 8.46
#